data_AF-A0A7G5IIL5-F1
#
_entry.id   AF-A0A7G5IIL5-F1
#
_cell.length_a   1.000
_cell.length_b   1.000
_cell.length_c   1.000
_cell.angle_alpha   90.00
_cell.angle_beta   90.00
_cell.angle_gamma   90.00
#
_symmetry.space_group_name_H-M   'P 1'
#
loop_
_entity.id
_entity.type
_entity.pdbx_description
1 polymer ?
#
loop_
_entity_poly.entity_id
_entity_poly.type
_entity_poly.pdbx_seq_one_letter_code
_entity_poly.pdbx_strand_id
1 'polypeptide(L)'
;MSATEKLRGKKVVIFNGAEEDGPVHELAQTCESQALDREASVRIFHLRHMSVAPCLGEFDCWVRTPGRCRIPDEGQEIAKASHDADVVVRVTPVVFGGYGATIKTAMDRHLPLILPFFRQTSDFTHHQLRYGYGPHLVTLGVDSTPTLERRRLFRALAESNAVNKGCPTWAADIFGRDLAGAAATLDLAFESGAQAGDAAGSRENARAELVDAIQADATHCGTTARPKVAILMGSPRLTGVSTSRSIAAYLSERFAHHNVTTELIPASQFMRGPAAADAAAVRLAGADVLFVIAPMYVDALPGPVIAAMRAIAAIRQDRPRPGCVAAIINCGFPEPEQTRYAFALVKAFAHEAGYGYAGGLPVAGGEAIAGTPLAARGPVTSHIRAAIDQAAAHLSVGRAIPHAVSNAIAGRSTMPPALYHIAGTAGWYAKGLSNHVAPWAMRQAPLDGVSEAQWAKMALAGSTRARPLRVIGKQLETPDATTILFEDPAHDPLIFEAGQHVTLEAIIDGERVRRAYSIATIPRDRAIAITVKRVSGGTMSNWLHDHLDVGDLVRSYGPSGSFIAGPAPAAGRRLLLIAGGAGIVPLQAIARQVLGEEAAAQITLIYGAHSPQHMIGRESLMQLADIHESQLRLHLVFENDVDGAANARLDAAGLKPLLDGLDLAHFDRAMVCGPDGMRVAVRAALAQRGLSAERVVEESFVSPRAACVSDHEEVVTLHSRDGDRTFSVKPTKTLLEAALDAGEDLPFSCMAGGCGACQVRIVDGLANVRLDEPNETDPAEVGRGIVPACICRVSGPISFAVAGPDAARPMERRRKQESL
;
A
#
# COMPACT_ATOMS: atom_id res chain seq x y z
N MET A 1 -19.87 19.13 33.98
CA MET A 1 -20.42 18.71 32.67
C MET A 1 -20.78 17.24 32.77
N SER A 2 -22.00 16.86 32.38
CA SER A 2 -22.36 15.44 32.27
C SER A 2 -21.52 14.76 31.19
N ALA A 3 -21.35 13.43 31.23
CA ALA A 3 -20.65 12.70 30.17
C ALA A 3 -21.26 12.95 28.77
N THR A 4 -22.57 13.20 28.70
CA THR A 4 -23.31 13.59 27.49
C THR A 4 -22.83 14.92 26.88
N GLU A 5 -22.37 15.88 27.67
CA GLU A 5 -21.91 17.18 27.16
C GLU A 5 -20.47 17.14 26.62
N LYS A 6 -19.66 16.13 26.97
CA LYS A 6 -18.23 16.08 26.62
C LYS A 6 -17.95 15.56 25.20
N LEU A 7 -18.83 14.72 24.65
CA LEU A 7 -18.70 14.11 23.32
C LEU A 7 -19.45 14.87 22.22
N ARG A 8 -20.38 15.74 22.59
CA ARG A 8 -21.21 16.49 21.65
C ARG A 8 -20.35 17.28 20.65
N GLY A 9 -20.54 17.03 19.35
CA GLY A 9 -19.82 17.70 18.27
C GLY A 9 -18.35 17.28 18.12
N LYS A 10 -17.88 16.28 18.87
CA LYS A 10 -16.51 15.76 18.76
C LYS A 10 -16.38 14.76 17.61
N LYS A 11 -15.18 14.70 17.00
CA LYS A 11 -14.81 13.68 16.01
C LYS A 11 -14.25 12.45 16.72
N VAL A 12 -14.99 11.35 16.67
CA VAL A 12 -14.60 10.07 17.26
C VAL A 12 -14.18 9.12 16.14
N VAL A 13 -12.95 8.62 16.22
CA VAL A 13 -12.43 7.61 15.31
C VAL A 13 -12.31 6.29 16.05
N ILE A 14 -12.98 5.25 15.53
CA ILE A 14 -12.98 3.92 16.14
C ILE A 14 -12.18 2.98 15.23
N PHE A 15 -11.09 2.43 15.74
CA PHE A 15 -10.34 1.36 15.10
C PHE A 15 -10.82 0.02 15.65
N ASN A 16 -11.62 -0.69 14.84
CA ASN A 16 -12.13 -2.01 15.15
C ASN A 16 -11.09 -3.06 14.72
N GLY A 17 -10.39 -3.64 15.70
CA GLY A 17 -9.37 -4.66 15.52
C GLY A 17 -9.89 -6.09 15.58
N ALA A 18 -11.20 -6.32 15.47
CA ALA A 18 -11.78 -7.66 15.39
C ALA A 18 -11.30 -8.39 14.14
N GLU A 19 -10.97 -9.67 14.26
CA GLU A 19 -10.55 -10.52 13.13
C GLU A 19 -11.73 -11.32 12.55
N GLU A 20 -12.78 -11.50 13.34
CA GLU A 20 -14.03 -12.18 13.00
C GLU A 20 -15.20 -11.45 13.66
N ASP A 21 -16.43 -11.84 13.35
CA ASP A 21 -17.60 -11.35 14.08
C ASP A 21 -17.65 -12.02 15.45
N GLY A 22 -17.95 -11.23 16.49
CA GLY A 22 -17.93 -11.69 17.87
C GLY A 22 -17.67 -10.54 18.86
N PRO A 23 -17.26 -10.85 20.10
CA PRO A 23 -17.26 -9.87 21.20
C PRO A 23 -16.40 -8.62 20.96
N VAL A 24 -15.29 -8.73 20.23
CA VAL A 24 -14.48 -7.56 19.85
C VAL A 24 -15.24 -6.63 18.91
N HIS A 25 -15.94 -7.21 17.92
CA HIS A 25 -16.75 -6.45 16.97
C HIS A 25 -17.96 -5.83 17.64
N GLU A 26 -18.67 -6.59 18.49
CA GLU A 26 -19.81 -6.13 19.28
C GLU A 26 -19.43 -4.97 20.21
N LEU A 27 -18.25 -5.03 20.83
CA LEU A 27 -17.72 -3.94 21.64
C LEU A 27 -17.45 -2.68 20.81
N ALA A 28 -16.92 -2.82 19.60
CA ALA A 28 -16.72 -1.68 18.70
C ALA A 28 -18.05 -1.04 18.26
N GLN A 29 -19.06 -1.86 17.93
CA GLN A 29 -20.40 -1.38 17.60
C GLN A 29 -21.07 -0.67 18.79
N THR A 30 -20.92 -1.22 20.00
CA THR A 30 -21.38 -0.57 21.22
C THR A 30 -20.74 0.80 21.38
N CYS A 31 -19.44 0.91 21.10
CA CYS A 31 -18.75 2.19 21.18
C CYS A 31 -19.25 3.21 20.16
N GLU A 32 -19.54 2.76 18.95
CA GLU A 32 -20.11 3.57 17.88
C GLU A 32 -21.50 4.09 18.26
N SER A 33 -22.43 3.21 18.64
CA SER A 33 -23.79 3.60 19.04
C SER A 33 -23.76 4.64 20.17
N GLN A 34 -22.91 4.43 21.17
CA GLN A 34 -22.78 5.35 22.29
C GLN A 34 -22.20 6.73 21.93
N ALA A 35 -21.28 6.78 20.98
CA ALA A 35 -20.75 8.05 20.50
C ALA A 35 -21.81 8.81 19.67
N LEU A 36 -22.58 8.09 18.84
CA LEU A 36 -23.68 8.64 18.06
C LEU A 36 -24.82 9.16 18.95
N ASP A 37 -25.21 8.41 19.99
CA ASP A 37 -26.24 8.80 20.97
C ASP A 37 -25.89 10.11 21.72
N ARG A 38 -24.61 10.46 21.74
CA ARG A 38 -24.07 11.69 22.36
C ARG A 38 -23.76 12.78 21.34
N GLU A 39 -24.32 12.68 20.14
CA GLU A 39 -24.19 13.64 19.04
C GLU A 39 -22.72 13.88 18.61
N ALA A 40 -21.87 12.86 18.69
CA ALA A 40 -20.53 12.89 18.11
C ALA A 40 -20.55 12.53 16.62
N SER A 41 -19.58 13.03 15.86
CA SER A 41 -19.31 12.54 14.50
C SER A 41 -18.43 11.30 14.61
N VAL A 42 -18.92 10.14 14.18
CA VAL A 42 -18.17 8.87 14.28
C VAL A 42 -17.67 8.42 12.92
N ARG A 43 -16.40 8.00 12.85
CA ARG A 43 -15.83 7.26 11.72
C ARG A 43 -15.23 5.95 12.25
N ILE A 44 -15.82 4.83 11.86
CA ILE A 44 -15.33 3.49 12.22
C ILE A 44 -14.49 2.89 11.09
N PHE A 45 -13.35 2.33 11.45
CA PHE A 45 -12.46 1.59 10.56
C PHE A 45 -12.48 0.11 10.95
N HIS A 46 -13.07 -0.72 10.10
CA HIS A 46 -13.01 -2.17 10.23
C HIS A 46 -11.69 -2.68 9.69
N LEU A 47 -10.67 -2.73 10.54
CA LEU A 47 -9.28 -2.97 10.13
C LEU A 47 -9.10 -4.31 9.41
N ARG A 48 -9.90 -5.33 9.73
CA ARG A 48 -9.88 -6.63 9.03
C ARG A 48 -10.24 -6.55 7.54
N HIS A 49 -10.97 -5.52 7.12
CA HIS A 49 -11.36 -5.33 5.71
C HIS A 49 -10.43 -4.36 4.97
N MET A 50 -9.48 -3.74 5.67
CA MET A 50 -8.55 -2.78 5.09
C MET A 50 -7.26 -3.47 4.63
N SER A 51 -6.75 -3.04 3.49
CA SER A 51 -5.43 -3.38 2.98
C SER A 51 -4.36 -2.49 3.61
N VAL A 52 -3.95 -2.86 4.82
CA VAL A 52 -2.89 -2.20 5.59
C VAL A 52 -1.68 -3.14 5.71
N ALA A 53 -0.63 -2.84 4.96
CA ALA A 53 0.64 -3.51 5.09
C ALA A 53 1.35 -3.06 6.39
N PRO A 54 2.10 -3.96 7.05
CA PRO A 54 2.88 -3.62 8.22
C PRO A 54 3.91 -2.53 7.94
N CYS A 55 4.15 -1.66 8.93
CA CYS A 55 5.21 -0.67 8.84
C CYS A 55 6.57 -1.39 8.68
N LEU A 56 7.29 -1.10 7.62
CA LEU A 56 8.62 -1.69 7.37
C LEU A 56 9.72 -1.05 8.23
N GLY A 57 9.41 0.02 8.95
CA GLY A 57 10.36 0.77 9.77
C GLY A 57 11.58 1.27 8.99
N GLU A 58 11.37 1.69 7.74
CA GLU A 58 12.41 2.32 6.90
C GLU A 58 12.62 3.79 7.27
N PHE A 59 11.70 4.37 8.05
CA PHE A 59 11.71 5.77 8.50
C PHE A 59 11.65 6.81 7.38
N ASP A 60 11.31 6.40 6.15
CA ASP A 60 11.18 7.33 5.02
C ASP A 60 10.12 8.41 5.24
N CYS A 61 9.10 8.13 6.06
CA CYS A 61 8.11 9.12 6.49
C CYS A 61 8.70 10.25 7.36
N TRP A 62 9.98 10.17 7.74
CA TRP A 62 10.71 11.26 8.40
C TRP A 62 11.69 11.95 7.47
N VAL A 63 12.33 11.21 6.57
CA VAL A 63 13.52 11.69 5.82
C VAL A 63 13.37 11.71 4.29
N ARG A 64 12.28 11.19 3.73
CA ARG A 64 11.97 11.26 2.28
C ARG A 64 10.64 11.94 2.02
N THR A 65 9.61 11.55 2.77
CA THR A 65 8.25 12.10 2.71
C THR A 65 7.83 12.54 4.11
N PRO A 66 8.43 13.61 4.67
CA PRO A 66 8.18 14.04 6.05
C PRO A 66 6.68 14.11 6.38
N GLY A 67 6.24 13.37 7.39
CA GLY A 67 4.85 13.33 7.85
C GLY A 67 3.88 12.55 6.96
N ARG A 68 4.36 11.85 5.91
CA ARG A 68 3.55 10.99 5.03
C ARG A 68 4.21 9.63 4.84
N CYS A 69 3.45 8.54 4.95
CA CYS A 69 4.02 7.23 4.68
C CYS A 69 4.22 7.00 3.18
N ARG A 70 5.31 6.33 2.80
CA ARG A 70 5.56 5.92 1.40
C ARG A 70 4.81 4.66 0.98
N ILE A 71 4.39 3.81 1.93
CA ILE A 71 3.56 2.64 1.61
C ILE A 71 2.23 3.20 1.10
N PRO A 72 1.86 2.98 -0.19
CA PRO A 72 0.68 3.57 -0.82
C PRO A 72 -0.57 2.81 -0.40
N ASP A 73 -0.84 2.95 0.89
CA ASP A 73 -1.72 2.31 1.85
C ASP A 73 -3.12 2.81 2.14
N GLU A 74 -4.10 1.96 2.47
CA GLU A 74 -5.20 2.38 3.35
C GLU A 74 -4.70 2.71 4.77
N GLY A 75 -3.47 2.32 5.14
CA GLY A 75 -2.83 2.74 6.38
C GLY A 75 -2.47 4.22 6.44
N GLN A 76 -2.47 4.94 5.31
CA GLN A 76 -2.33 6.40 5.32
C GLN A 76 -3.57 7.06 5.93
N GLU A 77 -4.77 6.54 5.64
CA GLU A 77 -6.04 6.99 6.22
C GLU A 77 -6.03 6.89 7.74
N ILE A 78 -5.41 5.85 8.29
CA ILE A 78 -5.31 5.62 9.74
C ILE A 78 -4.55 6.75 10.42
N ALA A 79 -3.44 7.19 9.82
CA ALA A 79 -2.64 8.30 10.33
C ALA A 79 -3.40 9.62 10.23
N LYS A 80 -4.04 9.90 9.10
CA LYS A 80 -4.88 11.10 8.91
C LYS A 80 -6.05 11.13 9.89
N ALA A 81 -6.84 10.07 9.96
CA ALA A 81 -7.99 9.99 10.84
C ALA A 81 -7.59 10.14 12.32
N SER A 82 -6.47 9.57 12.74
CA SER A 82 -5.96 9.75 14.11
C SER A 82 -5.48 11.18 14.40
N HIS A 83 -5.01 11.90 13.40
CA HIS A 83 -4.63 13.31 13.53
C HIS A 83 -5.84 14.22 13.64
N ASP A 84 -6.90 13.95 12.86
CA ASP A 84 -8.13 14.73 12.81
C ASP A 84 -9.10 14.46 13.96
N ALA A 85 -8.93 13.34 14.66
CA ALA A 85 -9.81 12.93 15.74
C ALA A 85 -9.64 13.81 16.98
N ASP A 86 -10.75 14.13 17.64
CA ASP A 86 -10.74 14.55 19.04
C ASP A 86 -10.51 13.34 19.96
N VAL A 87 -11.07 12.18 19.59
CA VAL A 87 -11.05 10.95 20.37
C VAL A 87 -10.73 9.77 19.46
N VAL A 88 -9.73 8.98 19.84
CA VAL A 88 -9.40 7.71 19.19
C VAL A 88 -9.77 6.56 20.12
N VAL A 89 -10.68 5.71 19.66
CA VAL A 89 -11.06 4.47 20.33
C VAL A 89 -10.41 3.30 19.59
N ARG A 90 -9.70 2.43 20.32
CA ARG A 90 -9.12 1.20 19.80
C ARG A 90 -9.82 0.04 20.48
N VAL A 91 -10.38 -0.86 19.69
CA VAL A 91 -11.00 -2.09 20.20
C VAL A 91 -10.23 -3.28 19.65
N THR A 92 -9.77 -4.18 20.52
CA THR A 92 -8.85 -5.25 20.13
C THR A 92 -9.08 -6.52 20.94
N PRO A 93 -8.83 -7.72 20.38
CA PRO A 93 -8.58 -8.88 21.23
C PRO A 93 -7.32 -8.63 22.06
N VAL A 94 -7.29 -9.14 23.28
CA VAL A 94 -6.09 -9.16 24.13
C VAL A 94 -5.26 -10.38 23.76
N VAL A 95 -4.01 -10.15 23.38
CA VAL A 95 -3.08 -11.20 22.98
C VAL A 95 -1.83 -11.11 23.84
N PHE A 96 -1.59 -12.14 24.65
CA PHE A 96 -0.49 -12.21 25.63
C PHE A 96 -0.43 -10.99 26.58
N GLY A 97 -1.60 -10.46 26.97
CA GLY A 97 -1.73 -9.25 27.79
C GLY A 97 -1.53 -7.93 27.04
N GLY A 98 -1.22 -7.97 25.75
CA GLY A 98 -1.11 -6.81 24.86
C GLY A 98 -2.23 -6.76 23.82
N TYR A 99 -1.93 -6.14 22.68
CA TYR A 99 -2.86 -5.93 21.59
C TYR A 99 -2.83 -7.05 20.53
N GLY A 100 -3.92 -7.21 19.79
CA GLY A 100 -3.99 -8.07 18.62
C GLY A 100 -3.13 -7.58 17.46
N ALA A 101 -2.78 -8.48 16.54
CA ALA A 101 -1.92 -8.17 15.40
C ALA A 101 -2.52 -7.11 14.46
N THR A 102 -3.84 -7.14 14.27
CA THR A 102 -4.59 -6.21 13.40
C THR A 102 -4.49 -4.77 13.89
N ILE A 103 -4.85 -4.52 15.15
CA ILE A 103 -4.75 -3.16 15.74
C ILE A 103 -3.29 -2.72 15.81
N LYS A 104 -2.36 -3.64 16.10
CA LYS A 104 -0.94 -3.27 16.18
C LYS A 104 -0.36 -2.89 14.82
N THR A 105 -0.74 -3.60 13.77
CA THR A 105 -0.39 -3.27 12.39
C THR A 105 -0.85 -1.87 12.01
N ALA A 106 -2.10 -1.52 12.32
CA ALA A 106 -2.63 -0.18 12.16
C ALA A 106 -1.86 0.86 12.99
N MET A 107 -1.58 0.56 14.26
CA MET A 107 -0.89 1.48 15.16
C MET A 107 0.53 1.80 14.73
N ASP A 108 1.24 0.83 14.17
CA ASP A 108 2.59 1.00 13.61
C ASP A 108 2.62 1.98 12.43
N ARG A 109 1.45 2.26 11.80
CA ARG A 109 1.29 3.27 10.76
C ARG A 109 1.20 4.70 11.29
N HIS A 110 1.17 4.93 12.61
CA HIS A 110 1.17 6.29 13.21
C HIS A 110 2.55 6.97 13.25
N LEU A 111 3.62 6.31 12.83
CA LEU A 111 4.97 6.87 12.80
C LEU A 111 5.08 8.26 12.11
N PRO A 112 4.30 8.59 11.06
CA PRO A 112 4.29 9.92 10.46
C PRO A 112 3.79 11.03 11.41
N LEU A 113 3.07 10.70 12.48
CA LEU A 113 2.51 11.66 13.44
C LEU A 113 3.53 12.20 14.46
N ILE A 114 4.73 11.60 14.48
CA ILE A 114 5.83 12.03 15.33
C ILE A 114 7.03 12.46 14.48
N LEU A 115 7.92 13.22 15.11
CA LEU A 115 9.19 13.64 14.54
C LEU A 115 10.29 12.62 14.87
N PRO A 116 11.33 12.50 14.03
CA PRO A 116 12.49 11.67 14.33
C PRO A 116 13.31 12.16 15.55
N PHE A 117 13.03 13.37 16.03
CA PHE A 117 13.78 14.03 17.10
C PHE A 117 13.25 13.66 18.49
N PHE A 118 14.07 13.84 19.50
CA PHE A 118 13.78 13.40 20.86
C PHE A 118 13.34 14.55 21.78
N ARG A 119 12.54 14.19 22.79
CA ARG A 119 12.19 15.00 23.97
C ARG A 119 12.29 14.11 25.21
N GLN A 120 12.40 14.72 26.38
CA GLN A 120 12.40 14.00 27.65
C GLN A 120 11.07 14.26 28.37
N THR A 121 10.38 13.20 28.78
CA THR A 121 9.14 13.24 29.54
C THR A 121 9.21 12.17 30.62
N SER A 122 8.89 12.49 31.87
CA SER A 122 8.83 11.53 32.99
C SER A 122 10.01 10.55 33.03
N ASP A 123 11.25 11.07 33.06
CA ASP A 123 12.53 10.33 33.05
C ASP A 123 12.87 9.50 31.79
N PHE A 124 12.00 9.48 30.79
CA PHE A 124 12.21 8.70 29.56
C PHE A 124 12.40 9.57 28.32
N THR A 125 13.19 9.05 27.37
CA THR A 125 13.30 9.61 26.03
C THR A 125 12.07 9.22 25.21
N HIS A 126 11.42 10.22 24.62
CA HIS A 126 10.31 10.06 23.69
C HIS A 126 10.60 10.81 22.40
N HIS A 127 9.88 10.49 21.33
CA HIS A 127 9.89 11.33 20.14
C HIS A 127 9.11 12.63 20.36
N GLN A 128 9.55 13.71 19.71
CA GLN A 128 8.79 14.96 19.63
C GLN A 128 7.52 14.73 18.81
N LEU A 129 6.42 15.36 19.22
CA LEU A 129 5.18 15.35 18.45
C LEU A 129 5.35 16.21 17.19
N ARG A 130 4.76 15.79 16.07
CA ARG A 130 4.77 16.61 14.85
C ARG A 130 3.79 17.77 14.93
N TYR A 131 2.61 17.54 15.51
CA TYR A 131 1.47 18.47 15.50
C TYR A 131 1.27 19.21 16.82
N GLY A 132 2.04 18.89 17.87
CA GLY A 132 1.94 19.56 19.17
C GLY A 132 0.71 19.20 20.02
N TYR A 133 -0.23 18.43 19.48
CA TYR A 133 -1.40 17.90 20.19
C TYR A 133 -1.64 16.41 19.84
N GLY A 134 -2.44 15.74 20.65
CA GLY A 134 -2.92 14.38 20.40
C GLY A 134 -4.39 14.22 20.79
N PRO A 135 -5.08 13.20 20.27
CA PRO A 135 -6.47 12.91 20.64
C PRO A 135 -6.57 12.37 22.06
N HIS A 136 -7.76 12.42 22.66
CA HIS A 136 -8.07 11.58 23.82
C HIS A 136 -8.01 10.09 23.39
N LEU A 137 -7.34 9.24 24.16
CA LEU A 137 -7.12 7.84 23.78
C LEU A 137 -7.93 6.86 24.62
N VAL A 138 -8.73 6.03 23.97
CA VAL A 138 -9.44 4.91 24.60
C VAL A 138 -8.94 3.61 24.01
N THR A 139 -8.52 2.66 24.84
CA THR A 139 -8.07 1.35 24.37
C THR A 139 -8.80 0.25 25.13
N LEU A 140 -9.67 -0.49 24.44
CA LEU A 140 -10.51 -1.53 25.03
C LEU A 140 -10.11 -2.90 24.50
N GLY A 141 -9.85 -3.82 25.42
CA GLY A 141 -9.47 -5.19 25.15
C GLY A 141 -10.62 -6.16 25.41
N VAL A 142 -10.70 -7.23 24.62
CA VAL A 142 -11.51 -8.40 24.98
C VAL A 142 -10.60 -9.60 25.23
N ASP A 143 -10.74 -10.22 26.40
CA ASP A 143 -10.02 -11.44 26.80
C ASP A 143 -11.04 -12.47 27.31
N SER A 144 -10.95 -13.72 26.88
CA SER A 144 -11.81 -14.79 27.40
C SER A 144 -11.45 -15.19 28.84
N THR A 145 -10.22 -14.89 29.28
CA THR A 145 -9.65 -15.26 30.57
C THR A 145 -8.87 -14.08 31.19
N PRO A 146 -9.52 -12.95 31.51
CA PRO A 146 -8.84 -11.77 32.01
C PRO A 146 -8.24 -12.03 33.40
N THR A 147 -6.93 -11.88 33.53
CA THR A 147 -6.23 -11.88 34.83
C THR A 147 -5.89 -10.45 35.26
N LEU A 148 -5.66 -10.24 36.56
CA LEU A 148 -5.22 -8.95 37.08
C LEU A 148 -3.89 -8.51 36.45
N GLU A 149 -2.98 -9.45 36.20
CA GLU A 149 -1.69 -9.20 35.56
C GLU A 149 -1.86 -8.75 34.10
N ARG A 150 -2.67 -9.45 33.30
CA ARG A 150 -2.99 -9.05 31.92
C ARG A 150 -3.63 -7.67 31.87
N ARG A 151 -4.56 -7.38 32.79
CA ARG A 151 -5.20 -6.07 32.92
C ARG A 151 -4.19 -4.98 33.23
N ARG A 152 -3.27 -5.22 34.17
CA ARG A 152 -2.19 -4.27 34.51
C ARG A 152 -1.29 -4.00 33.30
N LEU A 153 -0.80 -5.04 32.64
CA LEU A 153 0.08 -4.93 31.46
C LEU A 153 -0.59 -4.18 30.31
N PHE A 154 -1.84 -4.51 29.99
CA PHE A 154 -2.60 -3.85 28.93
C PHE A 154 -2.82 -2.37 29.19
N ARG A 155 -3.19 -2.01 30.43
CA ARG A 155 -3.36 -0.61 30.84
C ARG A 155 -2.04 0.15 30.79
N ALA A 156 -0.95 -0.45 31.26
CA ALA A 156 0.36 0.16 31.26
C ALA A 156 0.91 0.43 29.85
N LEU A 157 0.67 -0.50 28.91
CA LEU A 157 1.00 -0.31 27.51
C LEU A 157 0.16 0.82 26.87
N ALA A 158 -1.14 0.87 27.18
CA ALA A 158 -2.04 1.92 26.67
C ALA A 158 -1.67 3.31 27.20
N GLU A 159 -1.26 3.40 28.47
CA GLU A 159 -0.74 4.62 29.07
C GLU A 159 0.54 5.10 28.37
N SER A 160 1.53 4.21 28.20
CA SER A 160 2.78 4.54 27.50
C SER A 160 2.52 5.08 26.09
N ASN A 161 1.57 4.45 25.38
CA ASN A 161 1.13 4.92 24.07
C ASN A 161 0.46 6.30 24.11
N ALA A 162 -0.33 6.60 25.15
CA ALA A 162 -0.94 7.91 25.35
C ALA A 162 0.12 9.00 25.57
N VAL A 163 1.13 8.75 26.41
CA VAL A 163 2.26 9.65 26.64
C VAL A 163 3.04 9.93 25.35
N ASN A 164 3.33 8.87 24.59
CA ASN A 164 4.02 8.98 23.30
C ASN A 164 3.25 9.79 22.26
N LYS A 165 1.92 9.73 22.29
CA LYS A 165 1.04 10.50 21.41
C LYS A 165 0.72 11.91 21.92
N GLY A 166 1.10 12.25 23.15
CA GLY A 166 0.72 13.52 23.76
C GLY A 166 -0.78 13.63 24.00
N CYS A 167 -1.44 12.52 24.30
CA CYS A 167 -2.87 12.49 24.58
C CYS A 167 -3.18 13.28 25.87
N PRO A 168 -4.16 14.20 25.85
CA PRO A 168 -4.53 14.98 27.02
C PRO A 168 -5.26 14.18 28.10
N THR A 169 -5.98 13.11 27.72
CA THR A 169 -6.49 12.09 28.64
C THR A 169 -6.41 10.72 27.98
N TRP A 170 -6.50 9.67 28.80
CA TRP A 170 -6.57 8.31 28.30
C TRP A 170 -7.38 7.40 29.23
N ALA A 171 -7.90 6.31 28.68
CA ALA A 171 -8.49 5.21 29.43
C ALA A 171 -8.21 3.88 28.71
N ALA A 172 -8.06 2.83 29.51
CA ALA A 172 -7.96 1.48 28.97
C ALA A 172 -8.52 0.44 29.93
N ASP A 173 -9.15 -0.59 29.38
CA ASP A 173 -9.56 -1.75 30.18
C ASP A 173 -9.79 -3.01 29.35
N ILE A 174 -9.93 -4.15 30.04
CA ILE A 174 -10.22 -5.45 29.43
C ILE A 174 -11.60 -5.98 29.88
N PHE A 175 -12.35 -6.54 28.94
CA PHE A 175 -13.65 -7.17 29.16
C PHE A 175 -13.63 -8.67 28.86
N GLY A 176 -14.48 -9.40 29.56
CA GLY A 176 -14.74 -10.81 29.30
C GLY A 176 -15.68 -11.01 28.10
N ARG A 177 -16.36 -12.16 28.06
CA ARG A 177 -17.51 -12.37 27.16
C ARG A 177 -18.73 -11.55 27.56
N ASP A 178 -18.87 -11.26 28.85
CA ASP A 178 -19.86 -10.31 29.34
C ASP A 178 -19.33 -8.89 29.12
N LEU A 179 -19.99 -8.17 28.21
CA LEU A 179 -19.68 -6.78 27.89
C LEU A 179 -20.48 -5.80 28.76
N ALA A 180 -21.27 -6.29 29.72
CA ALA A 180 -21.96 -5.45 30.69
C ALA A 180 -20.92 -4.64 31.49
N GLY A 181 -20.98 -3.31 31.35
CA GLY A 181 -20.00 -2.37 31.92
C GLY A 181 -18.98 -1.81 30.94
N ALA A 182 -18.79 -2.42 29.76
CA ALA A 182 -17.98 -1.81 28.70
C ALA A 182 -18.58 -0.48 28.22
N ALA A 183 -19.91 -0.43 28.22
CA ALA A 183 -20.73 0.77 28.02
C ALA A 183 -20.38 1.96 28.96
N ALA A 184 -19.89 1.71 30.18
CA ALA A 184 -19.49 2.77 31.11
C ALA A 184 -18.03 3.20 30.93
N THR A 185 -17.23 2.45 30.17
CA THR A 185 -15.77 2.70 30.03
C THR A 185 -15.46 3.77 28.99
N LEU A 186 -16.37 3.99 28.02
CA LEU A 186 -16.33 5.17 27.16
C LEU A 186 -16.45 6.48 27.95
N ASP A 187 -17.22 6.47 29.05
CA ASP A 187 -17.37 7.65 29.91
C ASP A 187 -16.09 7.92 30.73
N LEU A 188 -15.42 6.87 31.19
CA LEU A 188 -14.13 6.96 31.90
C LEU A 188 -13.02 7.64 31.09
N ALA A 189 -13.07 7.56 29.75
CA ALA A 189 -12.13 8.24 28.85
C ALA A 189 -12.10 9.77 28.99
N PHE A 190 -13.20 10.35 29.45
CA PHE A 190 -13.38 11.79 29.58
C PHE A 190 -13.36 12.28 31.03
N GLU A 191 -13.28 11.37 32.00
CA GLU A 191 -13.31 11.67 33.44
C GLU A 191 -11.95 11.53 34.11
N SER A 192 -11.02 10.75 33.53
CA SER A 192 -9.64 10.71 33.98
C SER A 192 -8.92 12.02 33.61
N GLY A 193 -8.81 12.94 34.57
CA GLY A 193 -7.77 13.95 34.50
C GLY A 193 -6.41 13.27 34.29
N ALA A 194 -5.53 13.84 33.48
CA ALA A 194 -4.18 13.31 33.25
C ALA A 194 -3.34 13.38 34.53
N GLN A 195 -3.58 12.48 35.47
CA GLN A 195 -2.51 11.99 36.32
C GLN A 195 -2.03 10.71 35.67
N ALA A 196 -0.77 10.72 35.24
CA ALA A 196 -0.09 9.50 34.86
C ALA A 196 -0.26 8.48 35.99
N GLY A 197 -0.86 7.35 35.67
CA GLY A 197 -0.83 6.16 36.51
C GLY A 197 0.53 5.48 36.44
N ASP A 198 0.60 4.33 37.11
CA ASP A 198 1.80 3.57 37.44
C ASP A 198 2.75 3.24 36.27
N ALA A 199 2.33 3.35 34.99
CA ALA A 199 3.14 2.95 33.84
C ALA A 199 4.20 3.98 33.42
N ALA A 200 3.98 5.26 33.77
CA ALA A 200 4.99 6.31 33.77
C ALA A 200 5.62 6.47 35.17
N GLY A 201 5.58 5.40 35.97
CA GLY A 201 6.28 5.32 37.24
C GLY A 201 7.75 5.70 37.10
N SER A 202 8.41 5.94 38.24
CA SER A 202 9.82 6.30 38.26
C SER A 202 10.65 5.34 37.40
N ARG A 203 11.80 5.81 36.90
CA ARG A 203 12.73 4.94 36.18
C ARG A 203 13.10 3.67 36.97
N GLU A 204 13.06 3.73 38.29
CA GLU A 204 13.24 2.59 39.19
C GLU A 204 12.11 1.54 39.07
N ASN A 205 10.84 1.96 39.02
CA ASN A 205 9.71 1.04 38.84
C ASN A 205 9.77 0.37 37.47
N ALA A 206 9.99 1.15 36.40
CA ALA A 206 10.15 0.61 35.05
C ALA A 206 11.38 -0.32 34.94
N ARG A 207 12.43 -0.06 35.73
CA ARG A 207 13.58 -0.94 35.84
C ARG A 207 13.21 -2.26 36.50
N ALA A 208 12.46 -2.23 37.60
CA ALA A 208 12.00 -3.44 38.27
C ALA A 208 11.11 -4.29 37.34
N GLU A 209 10.19 -3.66 36.62
CA GLU A 209 9.35 -4.31 35.61
C GLU A 209 10.18 -4.95 34.49
N LEU A 210 11.18 -4.24 33.95
CA LEU A 210 12.07 -4.79 32.94
C LEU A 210 12.82 -6.01 33.48
N VAL A 211 13.39 -5.92 34.68
CA VAL A 211 14.18 -6.98 35.30
C VAL A 211 13.33 -8.24 35.50
N ASP A 212 12.10 -8.09 35.98
CA ASP A 212 11.17 -9.21 36.08
C ASP A 212 10.83 -9.81 34.69
N ALA A 213 10.56 -8.96 33.70
CA ALA A 213 10.17 -9.38 32.37
C ALA A 213 11.28 -10.12 31.61
N ILE A 214 12.56 -9.86 31.90
CA ILE A 214 13.71 -10.50 31.23
C ILE A 214 14.29 -11.69 32.02
N GLN A 215 13.83 -11.91 33.25
CA GLN A 215 14.30 -13.01 34.09
C GLN A 215 13.71 -14.34 33.63
N ALA A 216 14.56 -15.36 33.52
CA ALA A 216 14.14 -16.73 33.20
C ALA A 216 13.33 -17.37 34.35
N ASP A 217 12.40 -18.26 34.00
CA ASP A 217 11.57 -18.98 34.98
C ASP A 217 12.40 -19.97 35.83
N ALA A 218 13.38 -20.60 35.19
CA ALA A 218 14.24 -21.63 35.79
C ALA A 218 15.64 -21.61 35.16
N THR A 219 16.60 -22.24 35.82
CA THR A 219 17.99 -22.34 35.34
C THR A 219 18.17 -23.31 34.16
N HIS A 220 17.22 -24.23 33.96
CA HIS A 220 17.27 -25.26 32.93
C HIS A 220 16.04 -25.17 32.02
N CYS A 221 16.25 -25.32 30.71
CA CYS A 221 15.23 -25.19 29.68
C CYS A 221 14.52 -26.51 29.36
N GLY A 222 14.93 -27.63 29.99
CA GLY A 222 14.36 -28.95 29.75
C GLY A 222 14.62 -29.50 28.35
N THR A 223 15.63 -28.97 27.65
CA THR A 223 16.01 -29.37 26.29
C THR A 223 17.20 -30.34 26.31
N THR A 224 17.38 -31.07 25.21
CA THR A 224 18.53 -31.96 25.00
C THR A 224 19.83 -31.19 24.74
N ALA A 225 20.97 -31.89 24.84
CA ALA A 225 22.24 -31.38 24.35
C ALA A 225 22.18 -31.21 22.82
N ARG A 226 22.56 -30.03 22.31
CA ARG A 226 22.42 -29.61 20.90
C ARG A 226 20.95 -29.44 20.45
N PRO A 227 20.22 -28.47 21.03
CA PRO A 227 18.82 -28.25 20.73
C PRO A 227 18.59 -27.81 19.27
N LYS A 228 17.42 -28.09 18.73
CA LYS A 228 16.94 -27.43 17.51
C LYS A 228 16.58 -25.98 17.83
N VAL A 229 17.38 -25.04 17.33
CA VAL A 229 17.16 -23.61 17.53
C VAL A 229 16.47 -23.01 16.30
N ALA A 230 15.35 -22.31 16.53
CA ALA A 230 14.73 -21.48 15.50
C ALA A 230 14.67 -20.02 15.96
N ILE A 231 14.93 -19.09 15.04
CA ILE A 231 14.95 -17.65 15.29
C ILE A 231 13.79 -17.02 14.52
N LEU A 232 12.83 -16.45 15.24
CA LEU A 232 11.83 -15.54 14.69
C LEU A 232 12.48 -14.15 14.53
N MET A 233 12.87 -13.82 13.30
CA MET A 233 13.44 -12.51 12.97
C MET A 233 12.29 -11.52 12.74
N GLY A 234 12.03 -10.70 13.76
CA GLY A 234 10.86 -9.84 13.88
C GLY A 234 10.89 -8.52 13.13
N SER A 235 12.01 -8.17 12.46
CA SER A 235 12.04 -6.97 11.61
C SER A 235 11.14 -7.18 10.39
N PRO A 236 10.14 -6.31 10.15
CA PRO A 236 9.20 -6.46 9.04
C PRO A 236 9.80 -6.10 7.67
N ARG A 237 11.01 -5.52 7.62
CA ARG A 237 11.71 -5.22 6.36
C ARG A 237 11.80 -6.44 5.45
N LEU A 238 11.23 -6.33 4.26
CA LEU A 238 11.30 -7.36 3.23
C LEU A 238 12.75 -7.52 2.74
N THR A 239 13.44 -6.40 2.54
CA THR A 239 14.83 -6.35 2.05
C THR A 239 15.70 -5.33 2.77
N GLY A 240 17.01 -5.39 2.49
CA GLY A 240 18.02 -4.55 3.13
C GLY A 240 18.50 -5.06 4.50
N VAL A 241 19.26 -4.21 5.20
CA VAL A 241 19.79 -4.54 6.53
C VAL A 241 18.87 -4.04 7.63
N SER A 242 18.84 -4.71 8.77
CA SER A 242 18.15 -4.25 9.98
C SER A 242 18.95 -4.66 11.21
N THR A 243 18.81 -3.92 12.31
CA THR A 243 19.49 -4.26 13.57
C THR A 243 19.13 -5.68 14.03
N SER A 244 17.86 -6.08 13.95
CA SER A 244 17.41 -7.42 14.28
C SER A 244 18.07 -8.49 13.39
N ARG A 245 18.27 -8.22 12.09
CA ARG A 245 19.00 -9.12 11.18
C ARG A 245 20.48 -9.23 11.53
N SER A 246 21.14 -8.13 11.90
CA SER A 246 22.55 -8.15 12.32
C SER A 246 22.75 -8.91 13.64
N ILE A 247 21.81 -8.74 14.58
CA ILE A 247 21.78 -9.50 15.84
C ILE A 247 21.56 -10.98 15.56
N ALA A 248 20.57 -11.33 14.74
CA ALA A 248 20.26 -12.71 14.38
C ALA A 248 21.45 -13.40 13.70
N ALA A 249 22.11 -12.73 12.75
CA ALA A 249 23.30 -13.26 12.09
C ALA A 249 24.45 -13.53 13.07
N TYR A 250 24.72 -12.60 13.98
CA TYR A 250 25.74 -12.79 15.01
C TYR A 250 25.37 -13.93 15.98
N LEU A 251 24.11 -14.01 16.41
CA LEU A 251 23.63 -15.10 17.27
C LEU A 251 23.77 -16.47 16.59
N SER A 252 23.39 -16.58 15.32
CA SER A 252 23.56 -17.80 14.52
C SER A 252 25.02 -18.24 14.44
N GLU A 253 25.95 -17.30 14.23
CA GLU A 253 27.39 -17.57 14.25
C GLU A 253 27.83 -18.13 15.62
N ARG A 254 27.33 -17.58 16.73
CA ARG A 254 27.68 -18.07 18.06
C ARG A 254 27.11 -19.45 18.35
N PHE A 255 25.89 -19.76 17.93
CA PHE A 255 25.36 -21.12 18.04
C PHE A 255 26.18 -22.12 17.18
N ALA A 256 26.65 -21.71 16.01
CA ALA A 256 27.49 -22.56 15.17
C ALA A 256 28.81 -22.94 15.86
N HIS A 257 29.43 -22.03 16.64
CA HIS A 257 30.61 -22.36 17.47
C HIS A 257 30.34 -23.42 18.55
N HIS A 258 29.07 -23.60 18.94
CA HIS A 258 28.64 -24.65 19.86
C HIS A 258 28.09 -25.88 19.14
N ASN A 259 28.31 -26.01 17.82
CA ASN A 259 27.79 -27.09 16.97
C ASN A 259 26.25 -27.19 16.99
N VAL A 260 25.58 -26.05 17.08
CA VAL A 260 24.12 -25.94 17.03
C VAL A 260 23.71 -25.18 15.78
N THR A 261 22.91 -25.81 14.93
CA THR A 261 22.35 -25.17 13.73
C THR A 261 21.14 -24.33 14.09
N THR A 262 21.05 -23.12 13.55
CA THR A 262 19.90 -22.23 13.72
C THR A 262 19.10 -22.12 12.44
N GLU A 263 17.78 -22.14 12.57
CA GLU A 263 16.85 -21.89 11.48
C GLU A 263 16.27 -20.46 11.62
N LEU A 264 16.61 -19.56 10.70
CA LEU A 264 16.11 -18.18 10.73
C LEU A 264 14.83 -18.06 9.89
N ILE A 265 13.73 -17.63 10.51
CA ILE A 265 12.43 -17.44 9.86
C ILE A 265 12.02 -15.97 10.03
N PRO A 266 11.91 -15.21 8.93
CA PRO A 266 11.52 -13.81 9.02
C PRO A 266 10.02 -13.67 9.28
N ALA A 267 9.64 -12.69 10.09
CA ALA A 267 8.24 -12.36 10.36
C ALA A 267 7.47 -11.98 9.08
N SER A 268 8.15 -11.63 7.99
CA SER A 268 7.54 -11.42 6.68
C SER A 268 6.89 -12.65 6.07
N GLN A 269 7.20 -13.87 6.53
CA GLN A 269 6.46 -15.08 6.12
C GLN A 269 4.99 -15.02 6.56
N PHE A 270 4.71 -14.37 7.69
CA PHE A 270 3.35 -14.18 8.21
C PHE A 270 2.57 -13.08 7.46
N MET A 271 3.19 -12.47 6.45
CA MET A 271 2.55 -11.49 5.56
C MET A 271 2.26 -12.08 4.16
N ARG A 272 2.71 -13.30 3.86
CA ARG A 272 2.63 -13.94 2.52
C ARG A 272 1.38 -14.82 2.34
N GLY A 273 0.38 -14.64 3.19
CA GLY A 273 -0.87 -15.41 3.19
C GLY A 273 -0.87 -16.62 4.16
N PRO A 274 -2.04 -17.26 4.36
CA PRO A 274 -2.24 -18.26 5.41
C PRO A 274 -1.30 -19.47 5.31
N ALA A 275 -1.14 -20.06 4.12
CA ALA A 275 -0.31 -21.26 3.95
C ALA A 275 1.18 -21.02 4.29
N ALA A 276 1.73 -19.85 3.92
CA ALA A 276 3.10 -19.49 4.26
C ALA A 276 3.27 -19.22 5.76
N ALA A 277 2.28 -18.56 6.38
CA ALA A 277 2.23 -18.33 7.81
C ALA A 277 2.16 -19.65 8.60
N ASP A 278 1.31 -20.59 8.18
CA ASP A 278 1.15 -21.90 8.82
C ASP A 278 2.43 -22.72 8.72
N ALA A 279 3.05 -22.78 7.53
CA ALA A 279 4.32 -23.48 7.33
C ALA A 279 5.44 -22.89 8.20
N ALA A 280 5.52 -21.56 8.31
CA ALA A 280 6.47 -20.88 9.17
C ALA A 280 6.19 -21.15 10.66
N ALA A 281 4.93 -21.11 11.09
CA ALA A 281 4.50 -21.38 12.45
C ALA A 281 4.83 -22.80 12.88
N VAL A 282 4.57 -23.81 12.04
CA VAL A 282 4.91 -25.23 12.32
C VAL A 282 6.42 -25.39 12.57
N ARG A 283 7.26 -24.75 11.74
CA ARG A 283 8.72 -24.84 11.89
C ARG A 283 9.20 -24.20 13.20
N LEU A 284 8.69 -23.00 13.52
CA LEU A 284 8.99 -22.28 14.76
C LEU A 284 8.49 -23.03 16.00
N ALA A 285 7.26 -23.54 15.96
CA ALA A 285 6.66 -24.35 17.01
C ALA A 285 7.42 -25.68 17.23
N GLY A 286 8.09 -26.21 16.20
CA GLY A 286 8.89 -27.42 16.28
C GLY A 286 10.27 -27.25 16.94
N ALA A 287 10.67 -26.03 17.32
CA ALA A 287 11.98 -25.77 17.93
C ALA A 287 12.04 -26.15 19.41
N ASP A 288 13.20 -26.62 19.86
CA ASP A 288 13.52 -26.82 21.28
C ASP A 288 13.84 -25.48 21.95
N VAL A 289 14.48 -24.57 21.21
CA VAL A 289 14.75 -23.20 21.62
C VAL A 289 14.20 -22.26 20.54
N LEU A 290 13.15 -21.52 20.87
CA LEU A 290 12.62 -20.45 20.03
C LEU A 290 13.21 -19.12 20.48
N PHE A 291 13.92 -18.44 19.58
CA PHE A 291 14.51 -17.14 19.83
C PHE A 291 13.71 -16.04 19.13
N VAL A 292 13.10 -15.12 19.87
CA VAL A 292 12.38 -13.96 19.31
C VAL A 292 13.33 -12.76 19.25
N ILE A 293 13.67 -12.31 18.04
CA ILE A 293 14.55 -11.14 17.84
C ILE A 293 13.77 -10.07 17.09
N ALA A 294 13.29 -9.04 17.78
CA ALA A 294 12.37 -8.07 17.20
C ALA A 294 12.75 -6.61 17.52
N PRO A 295 12.45 -5.66 16.61
CA PRO A 295 12.48 -4.25 16.97
C PRO A 295 11.27 -3.90 17.84
N MET A 296 11.38 -2.85 18.64
CA MET A 296 10.26 -2.25 19.35
C MET A 296 9.62 -1.16 18.50
N TYR A 297 8.35 -1.33 18.11
CA TYR A 297 7.53 -0.31 17.44
C TYR A 297 6.35 0.05 18.33
N VAL A 298 6.12 1.35 18.57
CA VAL A 298 5.00 1.83 19.40
C VAL A 298 4.91 1.07 20.73
N ASP A 299 6.02 1.07 21.48
CA ASP A 299 6.23 0.45 22.81
C ASP A 299 6.10 -1.08 22.91
N ALA A 300 5.84 -1.78 21.81
CA ALA A 300 5.66 -3.23 21.81
C ALA A 300 6.20 -3.90 20.53
N LEU A 301 5.89 -5.19 20.37
CA LEU A 301 6.27 -6.00 19.21
C LEU A 301 5.51 -5.56 17.94
N PRO A 302 6.11 -5.67 16.74
CA PRO A 302 5.41 -5.40 15.48
C PRO A 302 4.23 -6.36 15.26
N GLY A 303 3.19 -5.91 14.54
CA GLY A 303 2.01 -6.72 14.22
C GLY A 303 2.32 -8.14 13.69
N PRO A 304 3.23 -8.30 12.70
CA PRO A 304 3.63 -9.62 12.20
C PRO A 304 4.25 -10.55 13.24
N VAL A 305 4.95 -10.00 14.24
CA VAL A 305 5.55 -10.80 15.33
C VAL A 305 4.46 -11.30 16.28
N ILE A 306 3.47 -10.47 16.59
CA ILE A 306 2.30 -10.86 17.39
C ILE A 306 1.51 -11.96 16.67
N ALA A 307 1.28 -11.80 15.36
CA ALA A 307 0.61 -12.82 14.54
C ALA A 307 1.38 -14.15 14.56
N ALA A 308 2.71 -14.10 14.44
CA ALA A 308 3.57 -15.28 14.50
C ALA A 308 3.49 -15.98 15.86
N MET A 309 3.62 -15.23 16.96
CA MET A 309 3.53 -15.78 18.32
C MET A 309 2.16 -16.43 18.58
N ARG A 310 1.07 -15.83 18.10
CA ARG A 310 -0.27 -16.41 18.21
C ARG A 310 -0.40 -17.73 17.44
N ALA A 311 0.09 -17.78 16.20
CA ALA A 311 0.07 -19.01 15.40
C ALA A 311 0.91 -20.12 16.04
N ILE A 312 2.09 -19.78 16.59
CA ILE A 312 2.95 -20.73 17.31
C ILE A 312 2.25 -21.25 18.57
N ALA A 313 1.63 -20.37 19.35
CA ALA A 313 0.90 -20.74 20.56
C ALA A 313 -0.25 -21.70 20.25
N ALA A 314 -1.05 -21.43 19.20
CA ALA A 314 -2.13 -22.31 18.78
C ALA A 314 -1.64 -23.74 18.45
N ILE A 315 -0.54 -23.86 17.67
CA ILE A 315 0.06 -25.16 17.33
C ILE A 315 0.58 -25.88 18.58
N ARG A 316 1.19 -25.13 19.51
CA ARG A 316 1.75 -25.69 20.75
C ARG A 316 0.68 -26.16 21.72
N GLN A 317 -0.45 -25.48 21.78
CA GLN A 317 -1.60 -25.87 22.59
C GLN A 317 -2.22 -27.17 22.06
N ASP A 318 -2.33 -27.32 20.74
CA ASP A 318 -2.74 -28.58 20.08
C ASP A 318 -1.72 -29.69 20.29
N ARG A 319 -0.42 -29.36 20.21
CA ARG A 319 0.69 -30.32 20.28
C ARG A 319 1.72 -29.90 21.33
N PRO A 320 1.46 -30.13 22.61
CA PRO A 320 2.38 -29.78 23.68
C PRO A 320 3.70 -30.52 23.54
N ARG A 321 4.82 -29.83 23.83
CA ARG A 321 6.14 -30.48 23.90
C ARG A 321 7.11 -29.63 24.72
N PRO A 322 8.19 -30.23 25.25
CA PRO A 322 9.25 -29.49 25.94
C PRO A 322 9.96 -28.49 25.02
N GLY A 323 10.34 -27.34 25.57
CA GLY A 323 11.16 -26.34 24.91
C GLY A 323 11.19 -25.04 25.70
N CYS A 324 11.97 -24.08 25.23
CA CYS A 324 12.02 -22.75 25.82
C CYS A 324 11.99 -21.61 24.80
N VAL A 325 11.63 -20.42 25.28
CA VAL A 325 11.67 -19.17 24.52
C VAL A 325 12.69 -18.22 25.15
N ALA A 326 13.56 -17.65 24.32
CA ALA A 326 14.42 -16.53 24.68
C ALA A 326 14.17 -15.34 23.75
N ALA A 327 14.52 -14.12 24.18
CA ALA A 327 14.31 -12.94 23.35
C ALA A 327 15.45 -11.92 23.38
N ILE A 328 15.65 -11.24 22.24
CA ILE A 328 16.42 -10.01 22.12
C ILE A 328 15.50 -8.96 21.51
N ILE A 329 15.16 -7.92 22.28
CA ILE A 329 14.33 -6.82 21.81
C ILE A 329 15.21 -5.58 21.68
N ASN A 330 15.26 -5.02 20.46
CA ASN A 330 16.02 -3.79 20.20
C ASN A 330 15.09 -2.57 20.11
N CYS A 331 15.40 -1.50 20.82
CA CYS A 331 14.64 -0.24 20.74
C CYS A 331 15.49 0.90 20.18
N GLY A 332 14.83 1.91 19.62
CA GLY A 332 15.45 3.15 19.13
C GLY A 332 15.72 4.19 20.22
N PHE A 333 15.62 3.81 21.50
CA PHE A 333 15.79 4.70 22.65
C PHE A 333 17.01 4.31 23.48
N PRO A 334 17.67 5.27 24.15
CA PRO A 334 18.84 4.98 24.96
C PRO A 334 18.50 4.21 26.25
N GLU A 335 17.25 4.22 26.71
CA GLU A 335 16.78 3.51 27.90
C GLU A 335 16.27 2.08 27.56
N PRO A 336 16.88 1.03 28.11
CA PRO A 336 16.42 -0.35 27.92
C PRO A 336 15.05 -0.62 28.56
N GLU A 337 14.66 0.14 29.59
CA GLU A 337 13.37 0.03 30.26
C GLU A 337 12.18 0.22 29.30
N GLN A 338 12.39 0.89 28.16
CA GLN A 338 11.40 1.01 27.10
C GLN A 338 10.94 -0.35 26.53
N THR A 339 11.78 -1.39 26.63
CA THR A 339 11.47 -2.72 26.10
C THR A 339 10.63 -3.61 27.03
N ARG A 340 10.34 -3.17 28.26
CA ARG A 340 9.71 -3.98 29.31
C ARG A 340 8.40 -4.65 28.88
N TYR A 341 7.52 -3.92 28.18
CA TYR A 341 6.24 -4.47 27.72
C TYR A 341 6.43 -5.52 26.64
N ALA A 342 7.35 -5.30 25.69
CA ALA A 342 7.67 -6.30 24.67
C ALA A 342 8.18 -7.60 25.30
N PHE A 343 9.02 -7.52 26.34
CA PHE A 343 9.46 -8.71 27.08
C PHE A 343 8.35 -9.38 27.86
N ALA A 344 7.49 -8.61 28.54
CA ALA A 344 6.32 -9.15 29.24
C ALA A 344 5.39 -9.92 28.28
N LEU A 345 5.16 -9.40 27.07
CA LEU A 345 4.41 -10.10 26.02
C LEU A 345 5.08 -11.41 25.59
N VAL A 346 6.41 -11.43 25.42
CA VAL A 346 7.13 -12.67 25.07
C VAL A 346 7.08 -13.70 26.19
N LYS A 347 7.22 -13.26 27.45
CA LYS A 347 7.13 -14.14 28.64
C LYS A 347 5.73 -14.76 28.75
N ALA A 348 4.68 -13.94 28.61
CA ALA A 348 3.29 -14.42 28.58
C ALA A 348 3.02 -15.38 27.40
N PHE A 349 3.57 -15.09 26.22
CA PHE A 349 3.52 -16.01 25.07
C PHE A 349 4.20 -17.35 25.38
N ALA A 350 5.39 -17.33 26.00
CA ALA A 350 6.09 -18.56 26.33
C ALA A 350 5.19 -19.46 27.20
N HIS A 351 4.60 -18.90 28.26
CA HIS A 351 3.71 -19.63 29.15
C HIS A 351 2.43 -20.13 28.46
N GLU A 352 1.76 -19.28 27.67
CA GLU A 352 0.54 -19.64 26.96
C GLU A 352 0.76 -20.70 25.86
N ALA A 353 1.95 -20.71 25.26
CA ALA A 353 2.40 -21.71 24.32
C ALA A 353 3.05 -22.94 24.98
N GLY A 354 3.07 -23.04 26.32
CA GLY A 354 3.64 -24.20 27.02
C GLY A 354 5.17 -24.33 26.95
N TYR A 355 5.88 -23.25 26.62
CA TYR A 355 7.34 -23.16 26.71
C TYR A 355 7.78 -22.70 28.11
N GLY A 356 9.00 -23.08 28.51
CA GLY A 356 9.69 -22.37 29.59
C GLY A 356 10.26 -21.03 29.09
N TYR A 357 10.22 -19.97 29.89
CA TYR A 357 10.89 -18.72 29.52
C TYR A 357 12.36 -18.74 29.95
N ALA A 358 13.26 -18.65 28.98
CA ALA A 358 14.71 -18.77 29.15
C ALA A 358 15.44 -17.43 29.34
N GLY A 359 14.71 -16.32 29.38
CA GLY A 359 15.22 -14.98 29.66
C GLY A 359 15.36 -14.09 28.42
N GLY A 360 15.63 -12.81 28.69
CA GLY A 360 15.65 -11.75 27.70
C GLY A 360 16.91 -10.89 27.72
N LEU A 361 17.26 -10.33 26.56
CA LEU A 361 18.40 -9.42 26.36
C LEU A 361 17.91 -8.08 25.77
N PRO A 362 17.62 -7.06 26.60
CA PRO A 362 17.22 -5.74 26.12
C PRO A 362 18.38 -5.02 25.44
N VAL A 363 18.19 -4.60 24.18
CA VAL A 363 19.18 -3.84 23.40
C VAL A 363 18.69 -2.40 23.23
N ALA A 364 19.23 -1.50 24.04
CA ALA A 364 18.96 -0.07 23.95
C ALA A 364 19.83 0.61 22.88
N GLY A 365 19.28 1.65 22.25
CA GLY A 365 19.97 2.46 21.25
C GLY A 365 20.31 1.68 19.98
N GLY A 366 19.42 0.77 19.57
CA GLY A 366 19.59 -0.13 18.44
C GLY A 366 19.78 0.58 17.09
N GLU A 367 19.38 1.85 16.95
CA GLU A 367 19.67 2.63 15.75
C GLU A 367 21.16 2.97 15.57
N ALA A 368 21.96 2.94 16.64
CA ALA A 368 23.41 3.09 16.50
C ALA A 368 24.05 1.91 15.75
N ILE A 369 23.38 0.76 15.68
CA ILE A 369 23.82 -0.41 14.92
C ILE A 369 23.49 -0.22 13.43
N ALA A 370 22.33 0.36 13.10
CA ALA A 370 21.85 0.66 11.74
C ALA A 370 22.02 -0.50 10.74
N GLY A 371 21.82 -1.75 11.19
CA GLY A 371 21.99 -2.94 10.35
C GLY A 371 23.44 -3.30 9.98
N THR A 372 24.44 -2.60 10.53
CA THR A 372 25.85 -2.96 10.38
C THR A 372 26.16 -4.24 11.17
N PRO A 373 27.03 -5.15 10.69
CA PRO A 373 27.49 -6.30 11.46
C PRO A 373 27.98 -5.88 12.85
N LEU A 374 27.56 -6.61 13.90
CA LEU A 374 27.87 -6.22 15.29
C LEU A 374 29.38 -6.11 15.54
N ALA A 375 30.18 -7.01 14.98
CA ALA A 375 31.64 -6.99 15.13
C ALA A 375 32.29 -5.71 14.55
N ALA A 376 31.73 -5.17 13.45
CA ALA A 376 32.27 -3.98 12.78
C ALA A 376 32.04 -2.67 13.56
N ARG A 377 31.15 -2.67 14.56
CA ARG A 377 30.87 -1.51 15.42
C ARG A 377 31.77 -1.43 16.66
N GLY A 378 32.72 -2.36 16.81
CA GLY A 378 33.79 -2.27 17.80
C GLY A 378 33.28 -2.17 19.26
N PRO A 379 33.70 -1.14 20.03
CA PRO A 379 33.29 -0.95 21.43
C PRO A 379 31.79 -0.71 21.62
N VAL A 380 31.10 -0.11 20.65
CA VAL A 380 29.67 0.27 20.74
C VAL A 380 28.78 -0.94 20.99
N THR A 381 29.10 -2.08 20.39
CA THR A 381 28.33 -3.32 20.49
C THR A 381 28.99 -4.36 21.39
N SER A 382 30.09 -4.03 22.08
CA SER A 382 30.88 -4.99 22.88
C SER A 382 30.05 -5.69 23.95
N HIS A 383 29.24 -4.94 24.70
CA HIS A 383 28.35 -5.47 25.74
C HIS A 383 27.22 -6.34 25.16
N ILE A 384 26.68 -5.97 23.99
CA ILE A 384 25.66 -6.75 23.26
C ILE A 384 26.26 -8.09 22.80
N ARG A 385 27.45 -8.05 22.20
CA ARG A 385 28.17 -9.25 21.75
C ARG A 385 28.46 -10.17 22.93
N ALA A 386 28.99 -9.64 24.04
CA ALA A 386 29.27 -10.44 25.24
C ALA A 386 28.02 -11.10 25.81
N ALA A 387 26.87 -10.41 25.81
CA ALA A 387 25.61 -11.00 26.26
C ALA A 387 25.10 -12.10 25.32
N ILE A 388 25.21 -11.89 24.00
CA ILE A 388 24.83 -12.89 22.98
C ILE A 388 25.74 -14.14 23.08
N ASP A 389 27.05 -13.95 23.24
CA ASP A 389 28.02 -15.03 23.39
C ASP A 389 27.65 -15.93 24.58
N GLN A 390 27.31 -15.32 25.72
CA GLN A 390 26.88 -16.07 26.91
C GLN A 390 25.51 -16.73 26.74
N ALA A 391 24.55 -16.05 26.12
CA ALA A 391 23.23 -16.63 25.85
C ALA A 391 23.33 -17.85 24.93
N ALA A 392 24.09 -17.77 23.84
CA ALA A 392 24.31 -18.89 22.93
C ALA A 392 24.99 -20.07 23.65
N ALA A 393 26.01 -19.80 24.46
CA ALA A 393 26.72 -20.83 25.24
C ALA A 393 25.77 -21.58 26.18
N HIS A 394 24.96 -20.86 26.96
CA HIS A 394 24.01 -21.46 27.90
C HIS A 394 22.91 -22.26 27.19
N LEU A 395 22.28 -21.67 26.18
CA LEU A 395 21.16 -22.31 25.48
C LEU A 395 21.62 -23.53 24.67
N SER A 396 22.85 -23.56 24.18
CA SER A 396 23.40 -24.71 23.45
C SER A 396 23.47 -26.01 24.27
N VAL A 397 23.49 -25.89 25.60
CA VAL A 397 23.51 -26.99 26.56
C VAL A 397 22.22 -27.07 27.39
N GLY A 398 21.14 -26.45 26.88
CA GLY A 398 19.81 -26.47 27.49
C GLY A 398 19.67 -25.70 28.80
N ARG A 399 20.53 -24.73 29.07
CA ARG A 399 20.42 -23.85 30.23
C ARG A 399 19.81 -22.51 29.83
N ALA A 400 19.05 -21.92 30.76
CA ALA A 400 18.52 -20.58 30.57
C ALA A 400 19.64 -19.53 30.62
N ILE A 401 19.34 -18.34 30.10
CA ILE A 401 20.21 -17.18 30.17
C ILE A 401 20.33 -16.78 31.64
N PRO A 402 21.55 -16.69 32.21
CA PRO A 402 21.71 -16.29 33.60
C PRO A 402 21.17 -14.89 33.83
N HIS A 403 20.45 -14.69 34.94
CA HIS A 403 19.91 -13.38 35.31
C HIS A 403 20.98 -12.28 35.34
N ALA A 404 22.21 -12.60 35.76
CA ALA A 404 23.33 -11.67 35.73
C ALA A 404 23.66 -11.14 34.33
N VAL A 405 23.49 -11.96 33.28
CA VAL A 405 23.70 -11.56 31.88
C VAL A 405 22.60 -10.60 31.43
N SER A 406 21.34 -10.98 31.66
CA SER A 406 20.18 -10.15 31.32
C SER A 406 20.21 -8.79 32.05
N ASN A 407 20.57 -8.79 33.35
CA ASN A 407 20.66 -7.56 34.13
C ASN A 407 21.85 -6.68 33.70
N ALA A 408 23.00 -7.29 33.34
CA ALA A 408 24.17 -6.55 32.88
C ALA A 408 23.91 -5.81 31.55
N ILE A 409 23.23 -6.44 30.59
CA ILE A 409 22.85 -5.76 29.35
C ILE A 409 21.75 -4.73 29.59
N ALA A 410 20.77 -5.05 30.45
CA ALA A 410 19.75 -4.09 30.85
C ALA A 410 20.38 -2.85 31.49
N GLY A 411 21.50 -2.94 32.21
CA GLY A 411 22.14 -1.76 32.82
C GLY A 411 22.90 -0.84 31.84
N ARG A 412 22.88 -1.13 30.54
CA ARG A 412 23.74 -0.46 29.54
C ARG A 412 22.96 -0.01 28.31
N SER A 413 23.52 1.01 27.66
CA SER A 413 23.07 1.50 26.36
C SER A 413 24.24 1.51 25.40
N THR A 414 23.97 1.55 24.09
CA THR A 414 25.02 1.66 23.05
C THR A 414 25.88 2.91 23.19
N MET A 415 25.34 3.96 23.83
CA MET A 415 26.05 5.17 24.19
C MET A 415 25.35 5.92 25.32
N PRO A 416 26.05 6.85 26.01
CA PRO A 416 25.42 7.70 27.01
C PRO A 416 24.20 8.47 26.45
N PRO A 417 23.09 8.62 27.19
CA PRO A 417 21.84 9.23 26.68
C PRO A 417 22.02 10.62 26.05
N ALA A 418 22.80 11.49 26.69
CA ALA A 418 23.07 12.84 26.16
C ALA A 418 23.77 12.78 24.78
N LEU A 419 24.75 11.88 24.63
CA LEU A 419 25.43 11.67 23.34
C LEU A 419 24.48 11.04 22.31
N TYR A 420 23.60 10.14 22.74
CA TYR A 420 22.57 9.53 21.89
C TYR A 420 21.61 10.55 21.29
N HIS A 421 21.14 11.51 22.09
CA HIS A 421 20.24 12.56 21.62
C HIS A 421 20.91 13.45 20.57
N ILE A 422 22.16 13.84 20.81
CA ILE A 422 22.96 14.67 19.89
C ILE A 422 23.21 13.91 18.58
N ALA A 423 23.75 12.69 18.68
CA ALA A 423 24.10 11.86 17.53
C ALA A 423 22.86 11.49 16.71
N GLY A 424 21.75 11.13 17.36
CA GLY A 424 20.49 10.82 16.69
C GLY A 424 19.92 12.02 15.95
N THR A 425 19.89 13.20 16.57
CA THR A 425 19.44 14.44 15.91
C THR A 425 20.29 14.78 14.69
N ALA A 426 21.62 14.77 14.84
CA ALA A 426 22.53 15.01 13.73
C ALA A 426 22.39 13.96 12.61
N GLY A 427 22.26 12.68 12.99
CA GLY A 427 22.08 11.56 12.06
C GLY A 427 20.81 11.69 11.23
N TRP A 428 19.69 12.09 11.85
CA TRP A 428 18.44 12.32 11.13
C TRP A 428 18.53 13.50 10.17
N TYR A 429 19.15 14.61 10.56
CA TYR A 429 19.38 15.73 9.64
C TYR A 429 20.29 15.34 8.47
N ALA A 430 21.40 14.64 8.73
CA ALA A 430 22.27 14.13 7.67
C ALA A 430 21.52 13.20 6.71
N LYS A 431 20.66 12.32 7.25
CA LYS A 431 19.82 11.43 6.44
C LYS A 431 18.79 12.20 5.61
N GLY A 432 18.13 13.22 6.17
CA GLY A 432 17.24 14.11 5.43
C GLY A 432 17.96 14.80 4.26
N LEU A 433 19.11 15.41 4.52
CA LEU A 433 19.94 16.06 3.50
C LEU A 433 20.36 15.09 2.38
N SER A 434 20.74 13.85 2.73
CA SER A 434 21.09 12.82 1.74
C SER A 434 19.91 12.39 0.85
N ASN A 435 18.68 12.68 1.27
CA ASN A 435 17.45 12.42 0.51
C ASN A 435 16.85 13.73 -0.07
N HIS A 436 17.63 14.81 -0.12
CA HIS A 436 17.19 16.12 -0.60
C HIS A 436 16.03 16.75 0.19
N VAL A 437 15.89 16.39 1.47
CA VAL A 437 14.92 16.99 2.39
C VAL A 437 15.62 18.00 3.29
N ALA A 438 15.19 19.27 3.21
CA ALA A 438 15.75 20.33 4.03
C ALA A 438 15.40 20.15 5.53
N PRO A 439 16.25 20.62 6.47
CA PRO A 439 16.00 20.50 7.91
C PRO A 439 14.63 21.01 8.39
N TRP A 440 14.15 22.11 7.81
CA TRP A 440 12.82 22.65 8.12
C TRP A 440 11.69 21.77 7.57
N ALA A 441 11.90 21.14 6.40
CA ALA A 441 10.92 20.26 5.77
C ALA A 441 10.66 19.00 6.58
N MET A 442 11.68 18.47 7.28
CA MET A 442 11.52 17.32 8.19
C MET A 442 10.53 17.58 9.33
N ARG A 443 10.39 18.85 9.73
CA ARG A 443 9.50 19.32 10.81
C ARG A 443 8.13 19.78 10.32
N GLN A 444 7.84 19.71 9.02
CA GLN A 444 6.53 20.09 8.51
C GLN A 444 5.40 19.26 9.14
N ALA A 445 4.23 19.86 9.21
CA ALA A 445 2.98 19.28 9.64
C ALA A 445 2.05 19.12 8.44
N PRO A 446 2.31 18.16 7.52
CA PRO A 446 1.67 18.12 6.21
C PRO A 446 0.20 17.67 6.21
N LEU A 447 -0.36 17.37 7.39
CA LEU A 447 -1.78 17.04 7.59
C LEU A 447 -2.58 18.23 8.12
N ASP A 448 -1.91 19.26 8.68
CA ASP A 448 -2.58 20.45 9.18
C ASP A 448 -3.30 21.18 8.04
N GLY A 449 -4.58 21.50 8.26
CA GLY A 449 -5.39 22.23 7.29
C GLY A 449 -5.69 21.46 5.99
N VAL A 450 -5.40 20.16 5.93
CA VAL A 450 -5.74 19.31 4.80
C VAL A 450 -7.21 18.87 4.92
N SER A 451 -8.07 19.38 4.02
CA SER A 451 -9.45 18.93 3.92
C SER A 451 -9.55 17.47 3.47
N GLU A 452 -10.68 16.80 3.74
CA GLU A 452 -10.89 15.42 3.27
C GLU A 452 -10.73 15.30 1.74
N ALA A 453 -11.16 16.29 0.96
CA ALA A 453 -10.97 16.31 -0.49
C ALA A 453 -9.49 16.51 -0.91
N GLN A 454 -8.72 17.31 -0.17
CA GLN A 454 -7.27 17.45 -0.41
C GLN A 454 -6.52 16.18 -0.01
N TRP A 455 -6.97 15.52 1.05
CA TRP A 455 -6.41 14.27 1.54
C TRP A 455 -6.66 13.13 0.55
N ALA A 456 -7.90 12.95 0.11
CA ALA A 456 -8.28 12.08 -0.99
C ALA A 456 -7.38 12.27 -2.21
N LYS A 457 -7.20 13.51 -2.66
CA LYS A 457 -6.28 13.86 -3.76
C LYS A 457 -4.86 13.38 -3.56
N MET A 458 -4.36 13.44 -2.33
CA MET A 458 -3.02 13.02 -1.96
C MET A 458 -2.90 11.49 -1.83
N ALA A 459 -3.93 10.82 -1.32
CA ALA A 459 -4.01 9.37 -1.20
C ALA A 459 -4.11 8.69 -2.59
N LEU A 460 -4.78 9.33 -3.55
CA LEU A 460 -4.97 8.87 -4.93
C LEU A 460 -3.70 8.91 -5.81
N ALA A 461 -2.63 9.57 -5.37
CA ALA A 461 -1.37 9.67 -6.13
C ALA A 461 -0.51 8.38 -6.12
N GLY A 462 -0.99 7.27 -5.55
CA GLY A 462 -0.36 5.94 -5.58
C GLY A 462 -1.06 4.96 -6.55
N SER A 463 -0.60 4.86 -7.80
CA SER A 463 -1.36 4.33 -8.95
C SER A 463 -1.47 2.80 -9.12
N THR A 464 -1.40 1.96 -8.06
CA THR A 464 -1.44 0.48 -8.19
C THR A 464 -2.59 -0.22 -7.45
N ARG A 465 -3.47 0.51 -6.77
CA ARG A 465 -4.56 -0.08 -5.99
C ARG A 465 -5.90 -0.05 -6.70
N ALA A 466 -6.60 -1.18 -6.64
CA ALA A 466 -7.98 -1.26 -7.07
C ALA A 466 -8.87 -0.50 -6.07
N ARG A 467 -9.65 0.47 -6.55
CA ARG A 467 -10.74 1.09 -5.80
C ARG A 467 -12.08 0.48 -6.24
N PRO A 468 -13.02 0.22 -5.31
CA PRO A 468 -14.36 -0.21 -5.69
C PRO A 468 -15.14 0.96 -6.29
N LEU A 469 -15.81 0.73 -7.40
CA LEU A 469 -16.78 1.65 -7.99
C LEU A 469 -18.15 0.99 -7.98
N ARG A 470 -19.17 1.69 -7.49
CA ARG A 470 -20.56 1.22 -7.53
C ARG A 470 -21.23 1.74 -8.79
N VAL A 471 -21.92 0.86 -9.51
CA VAL A 471 -22.76 1.24 -10.64
C VAL A 471 -23.99 1.97 -10.13
N ILE A 472 -24.17 3.22 -10.52
CA ILE A 472 -25.33 4.04 -10.14
C ILE A 472 -26.32 4.25 -11.30
N GLY A 473 -25.92 3.90 -12.51
CA GLY A 473 -26.78 4.02 -13.68
C GLY A 473 -26.21 3.31 -14.91
N LYS A 474 -27.11 2.90 -15.80
CA LYS A 474 -26.79 2.37 -17.13
C LYS A 474 -27.72 3.06 -18.13
N GLN A 475 -27.14 3.58 -19.21
CA GLN A 475 -27.86 4.25 -20.28
C GLN A 475 -27.46 3.63 -21.62
N LEU A 476 -28.43 3.14 -22.37
CA LEU A 476 -28.20 2.64 -23.72
C LEU A 476 -27.98 3.83 -24.67
N GLU A 477 -26.82 3.91 -25.31
CA GLU A 477 -26.44 4.99 -26.24
C GLU A 477 -26.79 4.64 -27.68
N THR A 478 -26.49 3.39 -28.06
CA THR A 478 -26.73 2.82 -29.39
C THR A 478 -27.18 1.36 -29.20
N PRO A 479 -27.67 0.67 -30.25
CA PRO A 479 -28.03 -0.75 -30.15
C PRO A 479 -26.90 -1.66 -29.62
N ASP A 480 -25.64 -1.21 -29.72
CA ASP A 480 -24.44 -1.96 -29.35
C ASP A 480 -23.54 -1.25 -28.34
N ALA A 481 -23.94 -0.11 -27.75
CA ALA A 481 -23.14 0.61 -26.76
C ALA A 481 -23.97 1.13 -25.58
N THR A 482 -23.39 1.00 -24.38
CA THR A 482 -24.01 1.41 -23.12
C THR A 482 -23.04 2.29 -22.34
N THR A 483 -23.51 3.44 -21.87
CA THR A 483 -22.83 4.28 -20.89
C THR A 483 -23.17 3.78 -19.48
N ILE A 484 -22.15 3.51 -18.68
CA ILE A 484 -22.27 3.02 -17.30
C ILE A 484 -21.73 4.10 -16.38
N LEU A 485 -22.55 4.55 -15.43
CA LEU A 485 -22.21 5.56 -14.45
C LEU A 485 -21.80 4.89 -13.13
N PHE A 486 -20.77 5.46 -12.52
CA PHE A 486 -20.20 5.00 -11.27
C PHE A 486 -20.13 6.11 -10.22
N GLU A 487 -20.31 5.72 -8.97
CA GLU A 487 -19.86 6.47 -7.80
C GLU A 487 -18.77 5.69 -7.07
N ASP A 488 -17.92 6.39 -6.32
CA ASP A 488 -17.18 5.72 -5.26
C ASP A 488 -18.13 5.52 -4.06
N PRO A 489 -18.29 4.30 -3.51
CA PRO A 489 -19.12 4.04 -2.34
C PRO A 489 -18.74 4.85 -1.09
N ALA A 490 -17.48 5.30 -0.99
CA ALA A 490 -16.96 6.17 0.05
C ALA A 490 -17.16 7.67 -0.27
N HIS A 491 -17.80 7.98 -1.40
CA HIS A 491 -18.03 9.34 -1.93
C HIS A 491 -16.73 10.14 -2.16
N ASP A 492 -15.63 9.45 -2.43
CA ASP A 492 -14.34 10.07 -2.75
C ASP A 492 -14.22 10.41 -4.25
N PRO A 493 -14.04 11.69 -4.65
CA PRO A 493 -13.92 12.05 -6.06
C PRO A 493 -12.67 11.44 -6.73
N LEU A 494 -12.82 10.82 -7.92
CA LEU A 494 -11.66 10.49 -8.74
C LEU A 494 -11.10 11.78 -9.35
N ILE A 495 -9.79 11.90 -9.33
CA ILE A 495 -9.08 13.03 -9.93
C ILE A 495 -8.40 12.55 -11.19
N PHE A 496 -8.77 13.17 -12.30
CA PHE A 496 -8.29 12.82 -13.64
C PHE A 496 -8.33 14.05 -14.55
N GLU A 497 -7.83 13.86 -15.77
CA GLU A 497 -7.98 14.77 -16.90
C GLU A 497 -8.78 14.06 -18.00
N ALA A 498 -9.58 14.80 -18.77
CA ALA A 498 -10.32 14.21 -19.87
C ALA A 498 -9.38 13.55 -20.89
N GLY A 499 -9.78 12.36 -21.33
CA GLY A 499 -8.97 11.47 -22.18
C GLY A 499 -8.15 10.43 -21.41
N GLN A 500 -8.15 10.46 -20.07
CA GLN A 500 -7.67 9.34 -19.26
C GLN A 500 -8.69 8.19 -19.17
N HIS A 501 -8.21 7.02 -18.77
CA HIS A 501 -9.00 5.79 -18.63
C HIS A 501 -8.93 5.21 -17.21
N VAL A 502 -9.91 4.36 -16.89
CA VAL A 502 -9.87 3.43 -15.75
C VAL A 502 -9.77 2.00 -16.27
N THR A 503 -9.11 1.13 -15.52
CA THR A 503 -9.06 -0.30 -15.82
C THR A 503 -10.02 -1.04 -14.91
N LEU A 504 -11.07 -1.65 -15.46
CA LEU A 504 -12.01 -2.46 -14.69
C LEU A 504 -11.55 -3.92 -14.61
N GLU A 505 -11.85 -4.56 -13.49
CA GLU A 505 -11.58 -5.98 -13.23
C GLU A 505 -12.87 -6.69 -12.78
N ALA A 506 -13.13 -7.84 -13.40
CA ALA A 506 -14.21 -8.75 -13.04
C ALA A 506 -13.72 -10.21 -13.07
N ILE A 507 -14.44 -11.09 -12.37
CA ILE A 507 -14.26 -12.55 -12.49
C ILE A 507 -15.35 -13.04 -13.45
N ILE A 508 -14.94 -13.58 -14.59
CA ILE A 508 -15.84 -14.07 -15.65
C ILE A 508 -15.44 -15.52 -15.92
N ASP A 509 -16.39 -16.44 -15.74
CA ASP A 509 -16.17 -17.89 -15.89
C ASP A 509 -14.97 -18.43 -15.08
N GLY A 510 -14.77 -17.87 -13.88
CA GLY A 510 -13.67 -18.24 -12.98
C GLY A 510 -12.31 -17.61 -13.31
N GLU A 511 -12.19 -16.84 -14.39
CA GLU A 511 -10.96 -16.13 -14.77
C GLU A 511 -11.04 -14.64 -14.44
N ARG A 512 -9.92 -14.04 -14.01
CA ARG A 512 -9.83 -12.59 -13.80
C ARG A 512 -9.64 -11.90 -15.14
N VAL A 513 -10.60 -11.08 -15.52
CA VAL A 513 -10.58 -10.31 -16.76
C VAL A 513 -10.44 -8.84 -16.42
N ARG A 514 -9.45 -8.17 -17.04
CA ARG A 514 -9.18 -6.74 -16.85
C ARG A 514 -9.23 -6.00 -18.18
N ARG A 515 -9.93 -4.87 -18.26
CA ARG A 515 -9.94 -4.03 -19.46
C ARG A 515 -9.97 -2.54 -19.12
N ALA A 516 -9.22 -1.76 -19.89
CA ALA A 516 -9.23 -0.32 -19.83
C ALA A 516 -10.43 0.25 -20.59
N TYR A 517 -11.05 1.29 -20.03
CA TYR A 517 -12.12 2.06 -20.63
C TYR A 517 -11.88 3.54 -20.40
N SER A 518 -11.88 4.33 -21.47
CA SER A 518 -11.75 5.79 -21.39
C SER A 518 -12.90 6.37 -20.56
N ILE A 519 -12.57 7.35 -19.73
CA ILE A 519 -13.56 8.07 -18.92
C ILE A 519 -14.33 9.00 -19.87
N ALA A 520 -15.65 8.85 -19.92
CA ALA A 520 -16.56 9.59 -20.78
C ALA A 520 -16.99 10.95 -20.19
N THR A 521 -16.79 11.13 -18.89
CA THR A 521 -17.09 12.36 -18.13
C THR A 521 -15.88 13.28 -18.07
N ILE A 522 -16.09 14.53 -17.63
CA ILE A 522 -15.02 15.49 -17.35
C ILE A 522 -14.76 15.60 -15.84
N PRO A 523 -13.60 16.14 -15.38
CA PRO A 523 -13.25 16.19 -13.96
C PRO A 523 -14.23 16.97 -13.07
N ARG A 524 -15.09 17.81 -13.67
CA ARG A 524 -16.12 18.60 -12.97
C ARG A 524 -17.46 17.88 -12.85
N ASP A 525 -17.66 16.76 -13.54
CA ASP A 525 -18.88 15.96 -13.45
C ASP A 525 -18.92 15.23 -12.09
N ARG A 526 -20.11 15.08 -11.51
CA ARG A 526 -20.29 14.48 -10.17
C ARG A 526 -20.06 12.96 -10.13
N ALA A 527 -20.23 12.30 -11.26
CA ALA A 527 -20.10 10.86 -11.42
C ALA A 527 -19.11 10.56 -12.53
N ILE A 528 -18.59 9.35 -12.53
CA ILE A 528 -17.69 8.88 -13.58
C ILE A 528 -18.46 7.98 -14.49
N ALA A 529 -18.30 8.17 -15.78
CA ALA A 529 -18.91 7.27 -16.75
C ALA A 529 -17.86 6.65 -17.66
N ILE A 530 -18.14 5.44 -18.11
CA ILE A 530 -17.48 4.83 -19.27
C ILE A 530 -18.55 4.47 -20.27
N THR A 531 -18.21 4.48 -21.56
CA THR A 531 -19.12 3.97 -22.60
C THR A 531 -18.51 2.72 -23.22
N VAL A 532 -19.24 1.61 -23.12
CA VAL A 532 -18.78 0.28 -23.51
C VAL A 532 -19.52 -0.14 -24.77
N LYS A 533 -18.82 -0.25 -25.89
CA LYS A 533 -19.34 -0.88 -27.12
C LYS A 533 -19.14 -2.40 -27.07
N ARG A 534 -20.15 -3.17 -27.49
CA ARG A 534 -20.03 -4.63 -27.64
C ARG A 534 -19.02 -4.96 -28.73
N VAL A 535 -18.20 -5.95 -28.44
CA VAL A 535 -17.27 -6.57 -29.39
C VAL A 535 -17.72 -8.01 -29.60
N SER A 536 -17.84 -8.43 -30.87
CA SER A 536 -18.18 -9.81 -31.20
C SER A 536 -17.16 -10.77 -30.56
N GLY A 537 -17.63 -11.73 -29.76
CA GLY A 537 -16.78 -12.64 -28.99
C GLY A 537 -15.99 -12.00 -27.82
N GLY A 538 -16.21 -10.72 -27.50
CA GLY A 538 -15.50 -10.04 -26.42
C GLY A 538 -15.97 -10.47 -25.03
N THR A 539 -15.05 -10.87 -24.15
CA THR A 539 -15.38 -11.36 -22.79
C THR A 539 -15.93 -10.23 -21.90
N MET A 540 -15.14 -9.20 -21.62
CA MET A 540 -15.51 -8.13 -20.70
C MET A 540 -16.63 -7.24 -21.26
N SER A 541 -16.57 -6.88 -22.53
CA SER A 541 -17.56 -5.97 -23.15
C SER A 541 -18.97 -6.56 -23.13
N ASN A 542 -19.11 -7.86 -23.39
CA ASN A 542 -20.43 -8.51 -23.33
C ASN A 542 -20.86 -8.70 -21.88
N TRP A 543 -19.95 -9.14 -20.99
CA TRP A 543 -20.26 -9.26 -19.55
C TRP A 543 -20.75 -7.95 -18.92
N LEU A 544 -20.12 -6.81 -19.22
CA LEU A 544 -20.55 -5.50 -18.72
C LEU A 544 -21.96 -5.11 -19.18
N HIS A 545 -22.40 -5.58 -20.35
CA HIS A 545 -23.76 -5.37 -20.80
C HIS A 545 -24.74 -6.34 -20.14
N ASP A 546 -24.36 -7.62 -20.11
CA ASP A 546 -25.26 -8.74 -19.81
C ASP A 546 -25.39 -9.06 -18.32
N HIS A 547 -24.39 -8.72 -17.50
CA HIS A 547 -24.28 -9.17 -16.10
C HIS A 547 -24.00 -8.08 -15.07
N LEU A 548 -23.47 -6.92 -15.49
CA LEU A 548 -23.19 -5.83 -14.55
C LEU A 548 -24.43 -4.93 -14.44
N ASP A 549 -25.04 -4.82 -13.27
CA ASP A 549 -26.27 -4.05 -13.04
C ASP A 549 -26.10 -2.92 -12.01
N VAL A 550 -27.11 -2.04 -11.94
CA VAL A 550 -27.13 -0.93 -10.98
C VAL A 550 -27.11 -1.47 -9.56
N GLY A 551 -26.19 -0.95 -8.74
CA GLY A 551 -25.92 -1.41 -7.38
C GLY A 551 -24.66 -2.27 -7.26
N ASP A 552 -24.18 -2.87 -8.35
CA ASP A 552 -23.01 -3.73 -8.34
C ASP A 552 -21.72 -2.97 -8.07
N LEU A 553 -20.77 -3.65 -7.43
CA LEU A 553 -19.42 -3.16 -7.21
C LEU A 553 -18.46 -3.77 -8.24
N VAL A 554 -17.70 -2.91 -8.92
CA VAL A 554 -16.62 -3.33 -9.82
C VAL A 554 -15.28 -2.82 -9.27
N ARG A 555 -14.24 -3.64 -9.41
CA ARG A 555 -12.87 -3.24 -9.07
C ARG A 555 -12.31 -2.39 -10.19
N SER A 556 -11.76 -1.22 -9.87
CA SER A 556 -11.20 -0.30 -10.85
C SER A 556 -9.79 0.16 -10.47
N TYR A 557 -8.92 0.32 -11.46
CA TYR A 557 -7.56 0.87 -11.32
C TYR A 557 -7.44 2.17 -12.11
N GLY A 558 -6.53 3.05 -11.69
CA GLY A 558 -6.40 4.40 -12.24
C GLY A 558 -7.26 5.41 -11.48
N PRO A 559 -7.54 6.60 -12.06
CA PRO A 559 -7.33 6.99 -13.46
C PRO A 559 -5.87 7.00 -13.94
N SER A 560 -5.64 6.77 -15.23
CA SER A 560 -4.31 6.77 -15.84
C SER A 560 -4.41 7.09 -17.33
N GLY A 561 -3.27 7.37 -17.99
CA GLY A 561 -3.22 7.65 -19.42
C GLY A 561 -2.66 9.03 -19.74
N SER A 562 -2.03 9.14 -20.91
CA SER A 562 -1.40 10.35 -21.43
C SER A 562 -2.13 10.95 -22.63
N PHE A 563 -3.26 10.35 -23.04
CA PHE A 563 -4.12 10.83 -24.13
C PHE A 563 -4.96 12.03 -23.68
N ILE A 564 -4.27 13.09 -23.24
CA ILE A 564 -4.88 14.32 -22.73
C ILE A 564 -4.56 15.49 -23.65
N ALA A 565 -5.37 16.55 -23.56
CA ALA A 565 -5.17 17.77 -24.35
C ALA A 565 -3.84 18.47 -24.04
N GLY A 566 -3.28 18.26 -22.85
CA GLY A 566 -2.03 18.87 -22.39
C GLY A 566 -2.19 20.34 -21.95
N PRO A 567 -1.09 21.01 -21.58
CA PRO A 567 -1.13 22.40 -21.12
C PRO A 567 -1.60 23.37 -22.20
N ALA A 568 -2.41 24.36 -21.82
CA ALA A 568 -2.93 25.39 -22.73
C ALA A 568 -1.83 26.36 -23.18
N PRO A 569 -1.69 26.65 -24.49
CA PRO A 569 -0.86 27.75 -24.97
C PRO A 569 -1.45 29.11 -24.57
N ALA A 570 -0.59 30.10 -24.32
CA ALA A 570 -1.03 31.46 -23.94
C ALA A 570 -1.90 32.17 -25.00
N ALA A 571 -1.82 31.74 -26.26
CA ALA A 571 -2.57 32.30 -27.38
C ALA A 571 -3.95 31.65 -27.63
N GLY A 572 -4.35 30.67 -26.81
CA GLY A 572 -5.52 29.81 -27.05
C GLY A 572 -5.18 28.61 -27.94
N ARG A 573 -5.70 27.42 -27.60
CA ARG A 573 -5.37 26.18 -28.33
C ARG A 573 -6.26 25.92 -29.54
N ARG A 574 -5.71 25.28 -30.57
CA ARG A 574 -6.43 24.73 -31.71
C ARG A 574 -6.23 23.23 -31.80
N LEU A 575 -7.29 22.44 -31.62
CA LEU A 575 -7.26 20.98 -31.62
C LEU A 575 -7.97 20.39 -32.84
N LEU A 576 -7.33 19.41 -33.49
CA LEU A 576 -7.96 18.56 -34.49
C LEU A 576 -8.26 17.20 -33.87
N LEU A 577 -9.53 16.88 -33.63
CA LEU A 577 -9.96 15.62 -33.04
C LEU A 577 -10.53 14.72 -34.15
N ILE A 578 -10.05 13.49 -34.27
CA ILE A 578 -10.51 12.55 -35.30
C ILE A 578 -10.89 11.22 -34.66
N ALA A 579 -12.19 10.95 -34.62
CA ALA A 579 -12.81 9.83 -33.91
C ALA A 579 -13.42 8.79 -34.85
N GLY A 580 -13.28 7.51 -34.52
CA GLY A 580 -13.97 6.41 -35.20
C GLY A 580 -14.71 5.51 -34.21
N GLY A 581 -16.02 5.33 -34.40
CA GLY A 581 -16.84 4.47 -33.55
C GLY A 581 -16.75 4.86 -32.07
N ALA A 582 -16.31 3.92 -31.21
CA ALA A 582 -16.14 4.14 -29.77
C ALA A 582 -14.97 5.10 -29.43
N GLY A 583 -14.05 5.36 -30.36
CA GLY A 583 -12.97 6.33 -30.17
C GLY A 583 -13.45 7.77 -29.92
N ILE A 584 -14.74 8.04 -30.11
CA ILE A 584 -15.36 9.31 -29.75
C ILE A 584 -15.35 9.57 -28.24
N VAL A 585 -15.36 8.53 -27.40
CA VAL A 585 -15.50 8.67 -25.94
C VAL A 585 -14.44 9.57 -25.31
N PRO A 586 -13.12 9.30 -25.45
CA PRO A 586 -12.10 10.19 -24.90
C PRO A 586 -12.09 11.56 -25.60
N LEU A 587 -12.31 11.60 -26.93
CA LEU A 587 -12.24 12.84 -27.72
C LEU A 587 -13.38 13.81 -27.40
N GLN A 588 -14.58 13.30 -27.14
CA GLN A 588 -15.71 14.09 -26.68
C GLN A 588 -15.47 14.63 -25.26
N ALA A 589 -14.93 13.83 -24.35
CA ALA A 589 -14.58 14.30 -23.01
C ALA A 589 -13.54 15.43 -23.08
N ILE A 590 -12.51 15.27 -23.93
CA ILE A 590 -11.50 16.30 -24.18
C ILE A 590 -12.15 17.57 -24.73
N ALA A 591 -13.01 17.46 -25.74
CA ALA A 591 -13.70 18.62 -26.31
C ALA A 591 -14.55 19.35 -25.26
N ARG A 592 -15.33 18.62 -24.46
CA ARG A 592 -16.14 19.17 -23.36
C ARG A 592 -15.29 19.91 -22.34
N GLN A 593 -14.16 19.32 -21.92
CA GLN A 593 -13.29 19.96 -20.94
C GLN A 593 -12.65 21.22 -21.53
N VAL A 594 -12.02 21.13 -22.71
CA VAL A 594 -11.32 22.26 -23.32
C VAL A 594 -12.28 23.43 -23.60
N LEU A 595 -13.43 23.17 -24.22
CA LEU A 595 -14.40 24.23 -24.54
C LEU A 595 -15.02 24.86 -23.29
N GLY A 596 -15.21 24.08 -22.22
CA GLY A 596 -15.72 24.57 -20.95
C GLY A 596 -14.70 25.36 -20.12
N GLU A 597 -13.40 25.20 -20.38
CA GLU A 597 -12.31 25.81 -19.59
C GLU A 597 -11.58 26.93 -20.33
N GLU A 598 -11.60 26.93 -21.65
CA GLU A 598 -10.80 27.83 -22.49
C GLU A 598 -11.65 28.59 -23.49
N ALA A 599 -11.98 29.84 -23.15
CA ALA A 599 -12.82 30.70 -23.99
C ALA A 599 -12.22 31.01 -25.38
N ALA A 600 -10.90 30.88 -25.55
CA ALA A 600 -10.21 31.11 -26.82
C ALA A 600 -9.93 29.82 -27.61
N ALA A 601 -10.28 28.64 -27.08
CA ALA A 601 -10.02 27.39 -27.75
C ALA A 601 -10.85 27.24 -29.03
N GLN A 602 -10.27 26.58 -30.02
CA GLN A 602 -10.91 26.20 -31.28
C GLN A 602 -10.71 24.71 -31.50
N ILE A 603 -11.79 23.98 -31.81
CA ILE A 603 -11.77 22.54 -32.00
C ILE A 603 -12.42 22.22 -33.33
N THR A 604 -11.72 21.43 -34.16
CA THR A 604 -12.32 20.74 -35.29
C THR A 604 -12.44 19.27 -34.93
N LEU A 605 -13.66 18.74 -34.86
CA LEU A 605 -13.93 17.32 -34.57
C LEU A 605 -14.48 16.64 -35.84
N ILE A 606 -13.76 15.62 -36.31
CA ILE A 606 -14.19 14.74 -37.40
C ILE A 606 -14.57 13.40 -36.78
N TYR A 607 -15.83 12.99 -36.91
CA TYR A 607 -16.34 11.76 -36.30
C TYR A 607 -16.97 10.82 -37.35
N GLY A 608 -16.40 9.62 -37.47
CA GLY A 608 -16.89 8.53 -38.29
C GLY A 608 -17.70 7.50 -37.51
N ALA A 609 -18.88 7.16 -38.00
CA ALA A 609 -19.74 6.08 -37.48
C ALA A 609 -20.36 5.27 -38.64
N HIS A 610 -20.86 4.06 -38.37
CA HIS A 610 -21.45 3.22 -39.43
C HIS A 610 -22.74 3.83 -40.00
N SER A 611 -23.59 4.36 -39.13
CA SER A 611 -24.83 5.06 -39.49
C SER A 611 -25.22 6.05 -38.38
N PRO A 612 -26.18 6.94 -38.61
CA PRO A 612 -26.65 7.88 -37.59
C PRO A 612 -27.20 7.23 -36.31
N GLN A 613 -27.62 5.96 -36.36
CA GLN A 613 -28.12 5.18 -35.21
C GLN A 613 -26.99 4.57 -34.37
N HIS A 614 -25.78 4.47 -34.92
CA HIS A 614 -24.58 3.96 -34.24
C HIS A 614 -23.65 5.10 -33.77
N MET A 615 -24.16 6.33 -33.75
CA MET A 615 -23.43 7.51 -33.31
C MET A 615 -23.48 7.59 -31.78
N ILE A 616 -22.40 7.15 -31.12
CA ILE A 616 -22.25 7.25 -29.67
C ILE A 616 -22.16 8.72 -29.26
N GLY A 617 -22.89 9.12 -28.21
CA GLY A 617 -22.87 10.50 -27.70
C GLY A 617 -23.58 11.52 -28.60
N ARG A 618 -24.46 11.08 -29.52
CA ARG A 618 -25.14 11.94 -30.50
C ARG A 618 -25.76 13.19 -29.91
N GLU A 619 -26.64 13.04 -28.91
CA GLU A 619 -27.34 14.17 -28.30
C GLU A 619 -26.35 15.15 -27.65
N SER A 620 -25.43 14.62 -26.86
CA SER A 620 -24.40 15.43 -26.19
C SER A 620 -23.44 16.15 -27.15
N LEU A 621 -23.14 15.57 -28.31
CA LEU A 621 -22.29 16.19 -29.33
C LEU A 621 -23.02 17.29 -30.09
N MET A 622 -24.29 17.09 -30.44
CA MET A 622 -25.12 18.13 -31.06
C MET A 622 -25.27 19.31 -30.11
N GLN A 623 -25.59 19.04 -28.84
CA GLN A 623 -25.70 20.09 -27.82
C GLN A 623 -24.37 20.83 -27.62
N LEU A 624 -23.23 20.12 -27.62
CA LEU A 624 -21.92 20.76 -27.51
C LEU A 624 -21.62 21.66 -28.73
N ALA A 625 -21.98 21.21 -29.93
CA ALA A 625 -21.83 21.99 -31.16
C ALA A 625 -22.73 23.24 -31.17
N ASP A 626 -23.96 23.13 -30.67
CA ASP A 626 -24.89 24.27 -30.57
C ASP A 626 -24.39 25.30 -29.54
N ILE A 627 -23.94 24.85 -28.36
CA ILE A 627 -23.45 25.75 -27.29
C ILE A 627 -22.16 26.46 -27.72
N HIS A 628 -21.28 25.76 -28.45
CA HIS A 628 -19.96 26.27 -28.84
C HIS A 628 -19.85 26.48 -30.35
N GLU A 629 -20.90 26.97 -31.02
CA GLU A 629 -20.95 27.11 -32.49
C GLU A 629 -19.77 27.91 -33.09
N SER A 630 -19.22 28.86 -32.33
CA SER A 630 -18.08 29.70 -32.73
C SER A 630 -16.70 29.09 -32.44
N GLN A 631 -16.65 27.99 -31.69
CA GLN A 631 -15.43 27.33 -31.24
C GLN A 631 -15.30 25.88 -31.72
N LEU A 632 -16.43 25.19 -31.99
CA LEU A 632 -16.46 23.78 -32.36
C LEU A 632 -16.97 23.60 -33.79
N ARG A 633 -16.09 23.12 -34.68
CA ARG A 633 -16.46 22.67 -36.03
C ARG A 633 -16.61 21.16 -36.06
N LEU A 634 -17.85 20.68 -36.20
CA LEU A 634 -18.16 19.25 -36.22
C LEU A 634 -18.39 18.73 -37.64
N HIS A 635 -17.67 17.68 -38.02
CA HIS A 635 -17.83 16.94 -39.28
C HIS A 635 -18.24 15.51 -38.97
N LEU A 636 -19.43 15.12 -39.43
CA LEU A 636 -19.94 13.75 -39.30
C LEU A 636 -19.74 12.99 -40.61
N VAL A 637 -19.29 11.75 -40.49
CA VAL A 637 -19.04 10.86 -41.62
C VAL A 637 -19.73 9.53 -41.36
N PHE A 638 -20.61 9.12 -42.28
CA PHE A 638 -21.35 7.86 -42.17
C PHE A 638 -20.98 6.92 -43.31
N GLU A 639 -20.70 5.67 -42.94
CA GLU A 639 -20.36 4.63 -43.92
C GLU A 639 -21.55 4.26 -44.80
N ASN A 640 -22.75 4.19 -44.22
CA ASN A 640 -24.01 3.96 -44.91
C ASN A 640 -24.91 5.17 -44.65
N ASP A 641 -24.99 6.10 -45.60
CA ASP A 641 -25.89 7.25 -45.46
C ASP A 641 -27.30 6.94 -45.99
N VAL A 642 -28.30 7.58 -45.41
CA VAL A 642 -29.72 7.33 -45.64
C VAL A 642 -30.27 8.20 -46.79
N ASP A 643 -29.54 9.22 -47.24
CA ASP A 643 -30.02 10.25 -48.16
C ASP A 643 -29.21 10.38 -49.48
N GLY A 644 -28.73 9.27 -50.03
CA GLY A 644 -28.19 9.22 -51.41
C GLY A 644 -26.83 9.90 -51.63
N ALA A 645 -26.15 10.34 -50.58
CA ALA A 645 -24.73 10.71 -50.63
C ALA A 645 -23.83 9.46 -50.65
N ALA A 646 -22.66 9.55 -51.29
CA ALA A 646 -21.73 8.44 -51.41
C ALA A 646 -21.25 7.95 -50.04
N ASN A 647 -21.26 6.62 -49.83
CA ASN A 647 -20.68 5.95 -48.66
C ASN A 647 -19.28 6.52 -48.35
N ALA A 648 -19.14 7.17 -47.20
CA ALA A 648 -17.90 7.82 -46.81
C ALA A 648 -17.30 7.10 -45.61
N ARG A 649 -16.07 6.60 -45.76
CA ARG A 649 -15.26 6.08 -44.67
C ARG A 649 -14.16 7.07 -44.33
N LEU A 650 -13.64 7.02 -43.11
CA LEU A 650 -12.42 7.75 -42.73
C LEU A 650 -11.16 7.04 -43.26
N ASP A 651 -11.15 6.78 -44.56
CA ASP A 651 -10.01 6.30 -45.34
C ASP A 651 -9.37 7.45 -46.12
N ALA A 652 -8.36 7.16 -46.95
CA ALA A 652 -7.65 8.19 -47.71
C ALA A 652 -8.58 9.04 -48.60
N ALA A 653 -9.65 8.44 -49.17
CA ALA A 653 -10.57 9.15 -50.04
C ALA A 653 -11.52 10.06 -49.24
N GLY A 654 -12.07 9.56 -48.13
CA GLY A 654 -12.97 10.35 -47.29
C GLY A 654 -12.26 11.43 -46.46
N LEU A 655 -11.00 11.19 -46.04
CA LEU A 655 -10.21 12.19 -45.31
C LEU A 655 -9.76 13.35 -46.19
N LYS A 656 -9.52 13.11 -47.49
CA LYS A 656 -9.01 14.14 -48.41
C LYS A 656 -9.87 15.43 -48.41
N PRO A 657 -11.19 15.40 -48.71
CA PRO A 657 -11.99 16.62 -48.75
C PRO A 657 -12.12 17.29 -47.37
N LEU A 658 -12.08 16.52 -46.28
CA LEU A 658 -12.17 17.04 -44.91
C LEU A 658 -10.89 17.78 -44.48
N LEU A 659 -9.73 17.26 -44.89
CA LEU A 659 -8.43 17.85 -44.54
C LEU A 659 -7.97 18.94 -45.51
N ASP A 660 -8.36 18.89 -46.79
CA ASP A 660 -7.97 19.90 -47.79
C ASP A 660 -8.51 21.31 -47.45
N GLY A 661 -9.62 21.38 -46.70
CA GLY A 661 -10.19 22.64 -46.21
C GLY A 661 -9.58 23.16 -44.90
N LEU A 662 -8.56 22.49 -44.35
CA LEU A 662 -7.95 22.82 -43.07
C LEU A 662 -6.49 23.23 -43.26
N ASP A 663 -6.10 24.34 -42.64
CA ASP A 663 -4.68 24.69 -42.50
C ASP A 663 -4.09 23.98 -41.28
N LEU A 664 -3.45 22.84 -41.52
CA LEU A 664 -2.87 21.99 -40.48
C LEU A 664 -1.77 22.68 -39.67
N ALA A 665 -1.11 23.71 -40.21
CA ALA A 665 -0.02 24.42 -39.53
C ALA A 665 -0.50 25.16 -38.27
N HIS A 666 -1.78 25.54 -38.26
CA HIS A 666 -2.42 26.27 -37.17
C HIS A 666 -2.91 25.38 -36.03
N PHE A 667 -2.94 24.05 -36.19
CA PHE A 667 -3.30 23.15 -35.10
C PHE A 667 -2.10 22.86 -34.21
N ASP A 668 -2.31 23.01 -32.90
CA ASP A 668 -1.31 22.67 -31.89
C ASP A 668 -1.15 21.15 -31.78
N ARG A 669 -2.26 20.42 -31.91
CA ARG A 669 -2.30 18.97 -31.78
C ARG A 669 -3.44 18.37 -32.59
N ALA A 670 -3.17 17.23 -33.23
CA ALA A 670 -4.16 16.31 -33.75
C ALA A 670 -4.27 15.10 -32.83
N MET A 671 -5.48 14.78 -32.36
CA MET A 671 -5.76 13.66 -31.48
C MET A 671 -6.65 12.66 -32.19
N VAL A 672 -6.18 11.42 -32.32
CA VAL A 672 -6.83 10.39 -33.16
C VAL A 672 -7.14 9.15 -32.32
N CYS A 673 -8.40 8.70 -32.34
CA CYS A 673 -8.81 7.48 -31.65
C CYS A 673 -9.88 6.74 -32.46
N GLY A 674 -9.66 5.45 -32.73
CA GLY A 674 -10.56 4.64 -33.55
C GLY A 674 -9.91 3.34 -34.05
N PRO A 675 -10.56 2.62 -34.97
CA PRO A 675 -10.04 1.37 -35.54
C PRO A 675 -8.68 1.57 -36.24
N ASP A 676 -7.81 0.56 -36.21
CA ASP A 676 -6.43 0.67 -36.73
C ASP A 676 -6.37 1.08 -38.20
N GLY A 677 -7.23 0.52 -39.06
CA GLY A 677 -7.28 0.90 -40.48
C GLY A 677 -7.55 2.40 -40.69
N MET A 678 -8.41 2.99 -39.85
CA MET A 678 -8.66 4.43 -39.85
C MET A 678 -7.46 5.20 -39.33
N ARG A 679 -6.87 4.79 -38.20
CA ARG A 679 -5.70 5.48 -37.62
C ARG A 679 -4.52 5.53 -38.58
N VAL A 680 -4.23 4.42 -39.27
CA VAL A 680 -3.20 4.35 -40.32
C VAL A 680 -3.49 5.33 -41.46
N ALA A 681 -4.74 5.37 -41.95
CA ALA A 681 -5.15 6.29 -43.00
C ALA A 681 -5.02 7.76 -42.58
N VAL A 682 -5.45 8.09 -41.35
CA VAL A 682 -5.34 9.44 -40.76
C VAL A 682 -3.88 9.85 -40.63
N ARG A 683 -3.03 9.00 -40.05
CA ARG A 683 -1.60 9.27 -39.89
C ARG A 683 -0.92 9.56 -41.22
N ALA A 684 -1.19 8.73 -42.24
CA ALA A 684 -0.66 8.93 -43.58
C ALA A 684 -1.15 10.26 -44.19
N ALA A 685 -2.44 10.57 -44.04
CA ALA A 685 -3.03 11.78 -44.60
C ALA A 685 -2.53 13.07 -43.94
N LEU A 686 -2.30 13.06 -42.61
CA LEU A 686 -1.73 14.18 -41.86
C LEU A 686 -0.25 14.39 -42.20
N ALA A 687 0.53 13.31 -42.30
CA ALA A 687 1.94 13.37 -42.67
C ALA A 687 2.16 13.92 -44.09
N GLN A 688 1.33 13.49 -45.06
CA GLN A 688 1.37 14.01 -46.44
C GLN A 688 1.09 15.51 -46.53
N ARG A 689 0.41 16.08 -45.53
CA ARG A 689 0.07 17.51 -45.45
C ARG A 689 0.99 18.29 -44.51
N GLY A 690 2.10 17.68 -44.09
CA GLY A 690 3.17 18.36 -43.36
C GLY A 690 2.92 18.55 -41.86
N LEU A 691 1.89 17.93 -41.26
CA LEU A 691 1.75 17.94 -39.81
C LEU A 691 2.84 17.05 -39.18
N SER A 692 3.68 17.64 -38.33
CA SER A 692 4.76 16.93 -37.66
C SER A 692 4.21 15.80 -36.79
N ALA A 693 4.86 14.64 -36.80
CA ALA A 693 4.48 13.49 -35.96
C ALA A 693 4.37 13.85 -34.46
N GLU A 694 5.17 14.80 -33.98
CA GLU A 694 5.15 15.28 -32.58
C GLU A 694 3.83 15.95 -32.17
N ARG A 695 3.05 16.43 -33.15
CA ARG A 695 1.73 17.04 -32.95
C ARG A 695 0.60 16.02 -33.09
N VAL A 696 0.87 14.79 -33.49
CA VAL A 696 -0.14 13.74 -33.63
C VAL A 696 -0.07 12.83 -32.42
N VAL A 697 -1.17 12.77 -31.67
CA VAL A 697 -1.32 11.89 -30.51
C VAL A 697 -2.43 10.91 -30.79
N GLU A 698 -2.18 9.64 -30.54
CA GLU A 698 -3.11 8.57 -30.86
C GLU A 698 -3.36 7.66 -29.67
N GLU A 699 -4.54 7.06 -29.63
CA GLU A 699 -4.91 6.02 -28.67
C GLU A 699 -5.55 4.82 -29.41
N SER A 700 -5.17 3.61 -29.02
CA SER A 700 -5.72 2.35 -29.54
C SER A 700 -6.61 1.67 -28.50
N PHE A 701 -7.77 1.18 -28.94
CA PHE A 701 -8.66 0.34 -28.14
C PHE A 701 -8.55 -1.15 -28.47
N VAL A 702 -7.72 -1.50 -29.46
CA VAL A 702 -7.47 -2.89 -29.80
C VAL A 702 -6.45 -3.43 -28.81
N SER A 703 -6.89 -4.36 -27.95
CA SER A 703 -5.94 -5.23 -27.23
C SER A 703 -5.52 -6.32 -28.21
N PRO A 704 -4.27 -6.35 -28.69
CA PRO A 704 -3.85 -7.44 -29.53
C PRO A 704 -3.92 -8.73 -28.72
N ARG A 705 -4.55 -9.76 -29.30
CA ARG A 705 -4.58 -11.11 -28.74
C ARG A 705 -4.23 -12.08 -29.86
N ALA A 706 -3.03 -12.62 -29.83
CA ALA A 706 -2.62 -13.67 -30.75
C ALA A 706 -3.03 -15.05 -30.23
N ALA A 707 -2.99 -16.04 -31.13
CA ALA A 707 -3.09 -17.45 -30.75
C ALA A 707 -1.94 -17.84 -29.80
N CYS A 708 -2.16 -18.89 -29.00
CA CYS A 708 -1.13 -19.46 -28.13
C CYS A 708 0.15 -19.73 -28.92
N VAL A 709 1.30 -19.35 -28.35
CA VAL A 709 2.63 -19.55 -28.95
C VAL A 709 3.35 -20.79 -28.40
N SER A 710 2.72 -21.49 -27.47
CA SER A 710 3.12 -22.78 -26.90
C SER A 710 1.85 -23.55 -26.52
N ASP A 711 1.93 -24.88 -26.48
CA ASP A 711 0.87 -25.76 -25.97
C ASP A 711 1.06 -26.13 -24.49
N HIS A 712 2.14 -25.63 -23.88
CA HIS A 712 2.56 -25.98 -22.52
C HIS A 712 2.74 -24.76 -21.62
N GLU A 713 2.66 -24.99 -20.32
CA GLU A 713 3.01 -23.99 -19.31
C GLU A 713 4.52 -23.75 -19.27
N GLU A 714 4.93 -22.48 -19.35
CA GLU A 714 6.35 -22.09 -19.38
C GLU A 714 6.78 -21.47 -18.05
N VAL A 715 7.95 -21.86 -17.54
CA VAL A 715 8.51 -21.28 -16.31
C VAL A 715 9.33 -20.03 -16.65
N VAL A 716 9.01 -18.92 -15.99
CA VAL A 716 9.70 -17.64 -16.17
C VAL A 716 10.31 -17.15 -14.87
N THR A 717 11.42 -16.40 -14.95
CA THR A 717 12.14 -15.87 -13.78
C THR A 717 12.14 -14.34 -13.77
N LEU A 718 11.53 -13.72 -12.76
CA LEU A 718 11.60 -12.29 -12.49
C LEU A 718 12.77 -11.97 -11.56
N HIS A 719 13.76 -11.23 -12.08
CA HIS A 719 14.83 -10.60 -11.31
C HIS A 719 14.33 -9.31 -10.66
N SER A 720 14.32 -9.27 -9.34
CA SER A 720 14.02 -8.07 -8.55
C SER A 720 15.20 -7.72 -7.63
N ARG A 721 15.20 -6.49 -7.10
CA ARG A 721 16.09 -6.10 -5.99
C ARG A 721 15.88 -6.97 -4.75
N ASP A 722 14.73 -7.64 -4.67
CA ASP A 722 14.34 -8.52 -3.58
C ASP A 722 14.66 -10.02 -3.81
N GLY A 723 15.35 -10.32 -4.91
CA GLY A 723 15.72 -11.68 -5.33
C GLY A 723 14.94 -12.16 -6.56
N ASP A 724 15.36 -13.32 -7.07
CA ASP A 724 14.76 -13.94 -8.25
C ASP A 724 13.51 -14.72 -7.85
N ARG A 725 12.44 -14.58 -8.65
CA ARG A 725 11.14 -15.24 -8.41
C ARG A 725 10.71 -15.98 -9.66
N THR A 726 10.27 -17.22 -9.51
CA THR A 726 9.86 -18.07 -10.64
C THR A 726 8.37 -18.34 -10.61
N PHE A 727 7.69 -18.21 -11.74
CA PHE A 727 6.28 -18.55 -11.88
C PHE A 727 5.98 -19.13 -13.27
N SER A 728 4.81 -19.75 -13.41
CA SER A 728 4.35 -20.39 -14.64
C SER A 728 3.49 -19.42 -15.47
N VAL A 729 3.69 -19.41 -16.78
CA VAL A 729 2.86 -18.70 -17.75
C VAL A 729 2.10 -19.72 -18.58
N LYS A 730 0.77 -19.71 -18.47
CA LYS A 730 -0.11 -20.53 -19.31
C LYS A 730 -0.09 -20.04 -20.76
N PRO A 731 -0.24 -20.94 -21.75
CA PRO A 731 -0.40 -20.58 -23.17
C PRO A 731 -1.38 -19.44 -23.44
N THR A 732 -2.47 -19.41 -22.66
CA THR A 732 -3.56 -18.46 -22.81
C THR A 732 -3.26 -17.07 -22.22
N LYS A 733 -2.22 -16.93 -21.40
CA LYS A 733 -1.92 -15.71 -20.64
C LYS A 733 -0.68 -14.98 -21.17
N THR A 734 -0.70 -13.67 -20.99
CA THR A 734 0.47 -12.81 -21.18
C THR A 734 1.37 -12.87 -19.94
N LEU A 735 2.62 -12.40 -20.09
CA LEU A 735 3.60 -12.33 -19.02
C LEU A 735 3.09 -11.48 -17.85
N LEU A 736 2.41 -10.36 -18.13
CA LEU A 736 1.80 -9.53 -17.09
C LEU A 736 0.65 -10.26 -16.37
N GLU A 737 -0.27 -10.89 -17.11
CA GLU A 737 -1.38 -11.63 -16.49
C GLU A 737 -0.86 -12.74 -15.58
N ALA A 738 0.12 -13.52 -16.03
CA ALA A 738 0.75 -14.56 -15.24
C ALA A 738 1.51 -14.01 -14.02
N ALA A 739 2.20 -12.88 -14.17
CA ALA A 739 2.87 -12.21 -13.05
C ALA A 739 1.87 -11.74 -11.99
N LEU A 740 0.80 -11.04 -12.41
CA LEU A 740 -0.25 -10.56 -11.50
C LEU A 740 -0.98 -11.73 -10.80
N ASP A 741 -1.20 -12.85 -11.50
CA ASP A 741 -1.80 -14.05 -10.92
C ASP A 741 -0.86 -14.75 -9.94
N ALA A 742 0.46 -14.70 -10.19
CA ALA A 742 1.50 -15.14 -9.27
C ALA A 742 1.71 -14.19 -8.08
N GLY A 743 0.97 -13.08 -8.01
CA GLY A 743 1.08 -12.08 -6.94
C GLY A 743 2.25 -11.12 -7.10
N GLU A 744 2.80 -11.02 -8.31
CA GLU A 744 3.89 -10.10 -8.65
C GLU A 744 3.36 -8.69 -8.95
N ASP A 745 3.96 -7.68 -8.29
CA ASP A 745 3.57 -6.27 -8.44
C ASP A 745 4.31 -5.63 -9.64
N LEU A 746 3.92 -6.05 -10.85
CA LEU A 746 4.35 -5.36 -12.06
C LEU A 746 3.47 -4.12 -12.29
N PRO A 747 4.06 -2.95 -12.59
CA PRO A 747 3.27 -1.77 -12.94
C PRO A 747 2.45 -2.03 -14.22
N PHE A 748 1.22 -1.54 -14.30
CA PHE A 748 0.40 -1.65 -15.50
C PHE A 748 -0.63 -0.52 -15.60
N SER A 749 -1.19 -0.34 -16.81
CA SER A 749 -2.27 0.64 -17.03
C SER A 749 -3.21 0.18 -18.16
N CYS A 750 -2.88 0.42 -19.44
CA CYS A 750 -3.80 0.17 -20.57
C CYS A 750 -4.07 -1.31 -20.88
N MET A 751 -3.14 -2.21 -20.51
CA MET A 751 -3.16 -3.65 -20.85
C MET A 751 -3.28 -3.95 -22.36
N ALA A 752 -2.92 -3.00 -23.22
CA ALA A 752 -2.99 -3.09 -24.68
C ALA A 752 -1.64 -2.81 -25.38
N GLY A 753 -0.55 -2.70 -24.62
CA GLY A 753 0.81 -2.50 -25.15
C GLY A 753 1.19 -1.05 -25.45
N GLY A 754 0.24 -0.11 -25.52
CA GLY A 754 0.52 1.28 -25.95
C GLY A 754 1.06 2.23 -24.88
N CYS A 755 0.78 2.02 -23.58
CA CYS A 755 1.09 3.03 -22.54
C CYS A 755 2.50 2.93 -21.93
N GLY A 756 3.24 1.85 -22.17
CA GLY A 756 4.57 1.62 -21.57
C GLY A 756 4.62 1.30 -20.07
N ALA A 757 3.51 1.41 -19.32
CA ALA A 757 3.50 1.21 -17.86
C ALA A 757 4.02 -0.17 -17.40
N CYS A 758 3.81 -1.22 -18.20
CA CYS A 758 4.24 -2.59 -17.90
C CYS A 758 5.54 -3.00 -18.60
N GLN A 759 6.39 -2.04 -18.95
CA GLN A 759 7.67 -2.33 -19.57
C GLN A 759 8.56 -3.18 -18.66
N VAL A 760 9.02 -4.29 -19.21
CA VAL A 760 10.02 -5.16 -18.61
C VAL A 760 11.21 -5.28 -19.53
N ARG A 761 12.35 -5.67 -18.96
CA ARG A 761 13.54 -6.03 -19.71
C ARG A 761 13.77 -7.53 -19.59
N ILE A 762 13.65 -8.25 -20.70
CA ILE A 762 14.08 -9.64 -20.85
C ILE A 762 15.60 -9.68 -20.71
N VAL A 763 16.06 -10.40 -19.70
CA VAL A 763 17.48 -10.62 -19.37
C VAL A 763 18.02 -11.84 -20.10
N ASP A 764 17.21 -12.90 -20.21
CA ASP A 764 17.54 -14.12 -20.96
C ASP A 764 16.28 -14.70 -21.63
N GLY A 765 16.46 -15.43 -22.74
CA GLY A 765 15.38 -16.11 -23.45
C GLY A 765 14.55 -15.23 -24.40
N LEU A 766 15.08 -14.09 -24.89
CA LEU A 766 14.35 -13.19 -25.82
C LEU A 766 13.82 -13.91 -27.08
N ALA A 767 14.50 -14.95 -27.56
CA ALA A 767 14.04 -15.76 -28.68
C ALA A 767 12.70 -16.47 -28.43
N ASN A 768 12.37 -16.73 -27.16
CA ASN A 768 11.13 -17.36 -26.68
C ASN A 768 10.00 -16.35 -26.46
N VAL A 769 10.24 -15.05 -26.69
CA VAL A 769 9.22 -14.01 -26.54
C VAL A 769 8.55 -13.74 -27.88
N ARG A 770 7.23 -13.61 -27.84
CA ARG A 770 6.40 -13.13 -28.95
C ARG A 770 5.45 -12.06 -28.41
N LEU A 771 5.31 -10.96 -29.13
CA LEU A 771 4.34 -9.93 -28.77
C LEU A 771 3.06 -10.17 -29.57
N ASP A 772 1.92 -9.98 -28.92
CA ASP A 772 0.63 -10.04 -29.60
C ASP A 772 0.55 -8.90 -30.63
N GLU A 773 0.10 -9.22 -31.84
CA GLU A 773 -0.08 -8.26 -32.95
C GLU A 773 -1.58 -7.95 -33.18
N PRO A 774 -1.92 -6.75 -33.69
CA PRO A 774 -1.02 -5.64 -34.00
C PRO A 774 -0.55 -4.88 -32.75
N ASN A 775 0.72 -4.51 -32.67
CA ASN A 775 1.22 -3.61 -31.62
C ASN A 775 2.15 -2.50 -32.16
N GLU A 776 2.35 -1.45 -31.35
CA GLU A 776 3.18 -0.28 -31.69
C GLU A 776 4.53 -0.29 -30.96
N THR A 777 5.00 -1.46 -30.51
CA THR A 777 6.27 -1.57 -29.80
C THR A 777 7.44 -1.36 -30.78
N ASP A 778 8.39 -0.51 -30.42
CA ASP A 778 9.58 -0.24 -31.25
C ASP A 778 10.40 -1.54 -31.44
N PRO A 779 10.59 -2.06 -32.67
CA PRO A 779 11.41 -3.23 -32.93
C PRO A 779 12.84 -3.12 -32.39
N ALA A 780 13.40 -1.90 -32.31
CA ALA A 780 14.71 -1.68 -31.72
C ALA A 780 14.71 -1.83 -30.18
N GLU A 781 13.61 -1.51 -29.50
CA GLU A 781 13.43 -1.80 -28.07
C GLU A 781 13.26 -3.29 -27.81
N VAL A 782 12.44 -3.97 -28.63
CA VAL A 782 12.29 -5.43 -28.59
C VAL A 782 13.64 -6.11 -28.77
N GLY A 783 14.46 -5.65 -29.74
CA GLY A 783 15.82 -6.14 -29.96
C GLY A 783 16.78 -5.93 -28.77
N ARG A 784 16.51 -4.94 -27.90
CA ARG A 784 17.22 -4.72 -26.62
C ARG A 784 16.60 -5.46 -25.43
N GLY A 785 15.61 -6.31 -25.69
CA GLY A 785 14.86 -7.05 -24.68
C GLY A 785 13.84 -6.21 -23.91
N ILE A 786 13.57 -4.96 -24.29
CA ILE A 786 12.57 -4.13 -23.62
C ILE A 786 11.21 -4.41 -24.28
N VAL A 787 10.30 -4.98 -23.51
CA VAL A 787 8.98 -5.39 -24.01
C VAL A 787 7.85 -5.02 -23.03
N PRO A 788 6.65 -4.67 -23.52
CA PRO A 788 5.47 -4.52 -22.69
C PRO A 788 4.96 -5.89 -22.22
N ALA A 789 4.98 -6.15 -20.91
CA ALA A 789 4.57 -7.43 -20.35
C ALA A 789 3.10 -7.80 -20.64
N CYS A 790 2.22 -6.80 -20.86
CA CYS A 790 0.79 -7.01 -21.07
C CYS A 790 0.40 -7.55 -22.45
N ILE A 791 1.32 -7.61 -23.39
CA ILE A 791 1.13 -8.24 -24.71
C ILE A 791 2.24 -9.26 -25.00
N CYS A 792 3.09 -9.55 -24.01
CA CYS A 792 4.20 -10.46 -24.13
C CYS A 792 3.73 -11.89 -23.86
N ARG A 793 3.87 -12.79 -24.83
CA ARG A 793 3.73 -14.24 -24.68
C ARG A 793 5.08 -14.91 -24.66
N VAL A 794 5.14 -16.06 -24.01
CA VAL A 794 6.35 -16.87 -23.86
C VAL A 794 6.11 -18.27 -24.44
N SER A 795 7.10 -18.77 -25.19
CA SER A 795 7.09 -20.10 -25.82
C SER A 795 8.21 -21.01 -25.31
N GLY A 796 8.81 -20.63 -24.18
CA GLY A 796 9.99 -21.26 -23.60
C GLY A 796 10.43 -20.47 -22.35
N PRO A 797 11.43 -20.98 -21.59
CA PRO A 797 11.91 -20.32 -20.40
C PRO A 797 12.54 -18.96 -20.70
N ILE A 798 12.24 -17.97 -19.86
CA ILE A 798 12.83 -16.63 -19.93
C ILE A 798 13.21 -16.14 -18.53
N SER A 799 14.10 -15.15 -18.48
CA SER A 799 14.28 -14.33 -17.29
C SER A 799 14.16 -12.84 -17.63
N PHE A 800 13.63 -12.04 -16.71
CA PHE A 800 13.32 -10.63 -16.97
C PHE A 800 13.35 -9.78 -15.69
N ALA A 801 13.43 -8.46 -15.81
CA ALA A 801 13.37 -7.50 -14.70
C ALA A 801 12.43 -6.34 -15.03
N VAL A 802 11.89 -5.64 -14.02
CA VAL A 802 11.14 -4.39 -14.25
C VAL A 802 12.06 -3.35 -14.88
N ALA A 803 11.63 -2.71 -15.97
CA ALA A 803 12.42 -1.66 -16.60
C ALA A 803 12.51 -0.46 -15.65
N GLY A 804 13.72 0.05 -15.38
CA GLY A 804 13.92 1.18 -14.46
C GLY A 804 13.25 2.47 -14.94
N PRO A 805 13.09 3.50 -14.07
CA PRO A 805 12.36 4.74 -14.39
C PRO A 805 12.93 5.54 -15.57
N ASP A 806 14.15 5.25 -16.01
CA ASP A 806 14.69 5.86 -17.23
C ASP A 806 14.00 5.33 -18.50
N ALA A 807 13.46 4.10 -18.51
CA ALA A 807 12.78 3.48 -19.66
C ALA A 807 11.37 4.04 -19.92
N ALA A 808 10.65 4.48 -18.88
CA ALA A 808 9.29 5.00 -18.96
C ALA A 808 9.17 6.44 -19.52
N ARG A 809 10.20 6.97 -20.19
CA ARG A 809 10.17 8.32 -20.77
C ARG A 809 9.58 8.29 -22.19
N PRO A 810 8.63 9.18 -22.53
CA PRO A 810 8.16 9.33 -23.91
C PRO A 810 9.33 9.57 -24.89
N MET A 811 9.22 8.95 -26.05
CA MET A 811 10.23 8.75 -27.10
C MET A 811 10.95 10.05 -27.57
N GLU A 812 10.33 11.21 -27.43
CA GLU A 812 10.84 12.50 -27.96
C GLU A 812 12.04 13.10 -27.23
N ARG A 813 12.25 12.81 -25.93
CA ARG A 813 13.34 13.47 -25.18
C ARG A 813 14.69 12.77 -25.29
N ARG A 814 14.76 11.52 -25.75
CA ARG A 814 16.02 10.75 -25.83
C ARG A 814 16.89 11.13 -27.03
N ARG A 815 16.31 11.55 -28.17
CA ARG A 815 17.06 12.01 -29.35
C ARG A 815 17.96 13.22 -29.10
N LYS A 816 17.66 14.04 -28.08
CA LYS A 816 18.47 15.21 -27.69
C LYS A 816 19.71 14.89 -26.85
N GLN A 817 19.81 13.69 -26.25
CA GLN A 817 20.96 13.30 -25.43
C GLN A 817 22.02 12.49 -26.18
N GLU A 818 21.68 11.90 -27.33
CA GLU A 818 22.64 11.19 -28.19
C GLU A 818 23.18 12.05 -29.35
N SER A 819 22.76 13.32 -29.43
CA SER A 819 23.26 14.31 -30.40
C SER A 819 23.98 15.49 -29.73
N LEU A 820 24.45 15.31 -28.49
CA LEU A 820 25.29 16.26 -27.75
C LEU A 820 26.58 15.60 -27.27
#